data_AF-A0A3A8LU45-F1
#
_entry.id   AF-A0A3A8LU45-F1
#
_cell.length_a   1.000
_cell.length_b   1.000
_cell.length_c   1.000
_cell.angle_alpha   90.00
_cell.angle_beta   90.00
_cell.angle_gamma   90.00
#
_symmetry.space_group_name_H-M   'P 1'
#
loop_
_entity.id
_entity.type
_entity.pdbx_description
1 polymer ?
#
loop_
_entity_poly.entity_id
_entity_poly.type
_entity_poly.pdbx_seq_one_letter_code
_entity_poly.pdbx_strand_id
1 'polypeptide(L)'
;MSRSTESTKTALTDIQRNVCARHLDEAAFLWTQWESSLDSPVLTLGELHDVDERRLLAHLDALVLGGDGVRKELITPALASGDPELVTVAALVLLAMPPEDASALREVMDALVEGGPDLRPCLQRALQLRAEPAWVPAVQTLLQQDDPALVATALEVLAFWDADAGPALPSLLAHPAPEVTAAALRAARVAPGRVMSAPVIRALDSSHSEVRDEALITGSALGLEPAFTECRQLASHSNAHSRTAMLLLAMGGEAVNVRLLLEQLGRPGAKADALWALGFSGRREAAEACLELLDTAELDGLAAEAFRAITGLPLEGVFLRPEPEDDEDAPRPHAPALPRADSDRVRRWWQEAEHRLKPQGRYLLGQPLGGAWLLESFELVPLRRRHAMALEVALRGRGAFPIQTRASTHLQRAQLRAAVASARQWNLESPFRTLSTPWRASGARPASTPRLPVRRQEPLLSAEGLAVTSMGLVSALGEDAAGSCAAGRAALLRIQELEEAYVFDPASREETPAYGHSVPWVTRGFTGLGRLVALGASGLRSLQRASGQDDWEKVALLVTTHGGVHARLHAEQEGATPAEAVSLQTQLQQSLIPRMLKTLGVRQAPRVQKVFLGEAGFFQALHEAAELLRQGRVEQCIVGGMDSLVEPEMVRRLDALRLLKSPSNPVGFVPGEAAAFLRVEAPGAALQRKAPIEALLASPRRQVEPFHRKSGQPALGVALASCIGATLGSARGNDSQVGLVIAGLNGDAYRAQDWGHALIRLRGEGLLEAGVPEWYPAFPFGEAGAAMGPLGVAMAARGFARAYAPPGTTLLWVGSDTGERGALCIHAPSVLHS
;
A
#
# COMPACT_ATOMS: atom_id res chain seq x y z
N MET A 1 -6.69 -33.18 -38.32
CA MET A 1 -7.01 -31.73 -38.42
C MET A 1 -7.44 -31.22 -37.05
N SER A 2 -6.46 -30.87 -36.23
CA SER A 2 -6.61 -30.28 -34.90
C SER A 2 -6.79 -28.76 -35.03
N ARG A 3 -7.97 -28.25 -34.70
CA ARG A 3 -8.23 -26.80 -34.64
C ARG A 3 -7.95 -26.27 -33.24
N SER A 4 -6.80 -25.60 -33.09
CA SER A 4 -6.68 -24.26 -32.52
C SER A 4 -7.55 -23.88 -31.30
N THR A 5 -7.34 -24.51 -30.14
CA THR A 5 -7.97 -24.08 -28.87
C THR A 5 -7.01 -23.45 -27.85
N GLU A 6 -5.72 -23.29 -28.16
CA GLU A 6 -4.76 -22.63 -27.26
C GLU A 6 -4.50 -21.15 -27.55
N SER A 7 -5.04 -20.60 -28.64
CA SER A 7 -4.70 -19.23 -29.11
C SER A 7 -5.53 -18.10 -28.50
N THR A 8 -6.56 -18.36 -27.68
CA THR A 8 -7.48 -17.33 -27.16
C THR A 8 -7.24 -16.91 -25.71
N LYS A 9 -6.27 -17.51 -25.00
CA LYS A 9 -6.05 -17.24 -23.57
C LYS A 9 -5.24 -15.97 -23.25
N THR A 10 -4.77 -15.23 -24.25
CA THR A 10 -3.79 -14.14 -24.01
C THR A 10 -4.26 -12.73 -24.35
N ALA A 11 -5.38 -12.56 -25.05
CA ALA A 11 -5.87 -11.24 -25.40
C ALA A 11 -6.73 -10.66 -24.28
N LEU A 12 -6.43 -9.43 -23.85
CA LEU A 12 -7.22 -8.69 -22.87
C LEU A 12 -8.58 -8.31 -23.47
N THR A 13 -9.63 -8.37 -22.65
CA THR A 13 -10.90 -7.72 -23.01
C THR A 13 -10.73 -6.20 -23.04
N ASP A 14 -11.61 -5.47 -23.71
CA ASP A 14 -11.51 -4.01 -23.80
C ASP A 14 -11.53 -3.32 -22.43
N ILE A 15 -12.35 -3.84 -21.50
CA ILE A 15 -12.38 -3.33 -20.13
C ILE A 15 -11.08 -3.63 -19.38
N GLN A 16 -10.54 -4.85 -19.50
CA GLN A 16 -9.26 -5.21 -18.87
C GLN A 16 -8.12 -4.35 -19.42
N ARG A 17 -8.08 -4.15 -20.74
CA ARG A 17 -7.09 -3.28 -21.39
C ARG A 17 -7.20 -1.84 -20.89
N ASN A 18 -8.40 -1.27 -20.83
CA ASN A 18 -8.59 0.10 -20.35
C ASN A 18 -8.19 0.27 -18.88
N VAL A 19 -8.60 -0.65 -18.00
CA VAL A 19 -8.27 -0.60 -16.58
C VAL A 19 -6.78 -0.80 -16.35
N CYS A 20 -6.14 -1.76 -17.04
CA CYS A 20 -4.70 -1.99 -16.90
C CYS A 20 -3.85 -0.86 -17.51
N ALA A 21 -4.28 -0.26 -18.61
CA ALA A 21 -3.62 0.94 -19.16
C ALA A 21 -3.66 2.09 -18.13
N ARG A 22 -4.82 2.34 -17.51
CA ARG A 22 -4.90 3.31 -16.40
C ARG A 22 -4.02 2.93 -15.21
N HIS A 23 -3.89 1.65 -14.88
CA HIS A 23 -2.96 1.23 -13.83
C HIS A 23 -1.51 1.56 -14.18
N LEU A 24 -1.10 1.38 -15.43
CA LEU A 24 0.25 1.69 -15.90
C LEU A 24 0.52 3.20 -15.82
N ASP A 25 -0.38 4.03 -16.33
CA ASP A 25 -0.24 5.49 -16.32
C ASP A 25 -0.17 6.04 -14.89
N GLU A 26 -1.09 5.60 -14.01
CA GLU A 26 -1.10 6.02 -12.61
C GLU A 26 0.13 5.52 -11.84
N ALA A 27 0.62 4.30 -12.14
CA ALA A 27 1.85 3.80 -11.54
C ALA A 27 3.07 4.62 -11.97
N ALA A 28 3.14 5.04 -13.24
CA ALA A 28 4.24 5.87 -13.74
C ALA A 28 4.24 7.25 -13.04
N PHE A 29 3.07 7.86 -12.90
CA PHE A 29 2.92 9.10 -12.16
C PHE A 29 3.29 8.97 -10.67
N LEU A 30 2.73 7.97 -9.98
CA LEU A 30 2.98 7.72 -8.56
C LEU A 30 4.42 7.30 -8.28
N TRP A 31 5.10 6.66 -9.24
CA TRP A 31 6.52 6.34 -9.15
C TRP A 31 7.36 7.60 -9.01
N THR A 32 7.14 8.59 -9.87
CA THR A 32 7.85 9.88 -9.83
C THR A 32 7.56 10.62 -8.52
N GLN A 33 6.30 10.64 -8.07
CA GLN A 33 5.95 11.21 -6.77
C GLN A 33 6.69 10.52 -5.63
N TRP A 34 6.61 9.19 -5.56
CA TRP A 34 7.23 8.40 -4.49
C TRP A 34 8.75 8.58 -4.43
N GLU A 35 9.44 8.51 -5.57
CA GLU A 35 10.91 8.67 -5.61
C GLU A 35 11.31 10.11 -5.20
N SER A 36 10.53 11.13 -5.59
CA SER A 36 10.76 12.52 -5.14
C SER A 36 10.51 12.72 -3.63
N SER A 37 9.53 12.00 -3.07
CA SER A 37 9.17 12.08 -1.66
C SER A 37 10.23 11.48 -0.74
N LEU A 38 11.10 10.59 -1.22
CA LEU A 38 12.14 9.93 -0.39
C LEU A 38 13.08 10.91 0.32
N ASP A 39 13.25 12.12 -0.23
CA ASP A 39 14.06 13.22 0.31
C ASP A 39 13.18 14.38 0.85
N SER A 40 11.92 14.13 1.19
CA SER A 40 11.01 15.16 1.69
C SER A 40 11.46 15.74 3.05
N PRO A 41 11.38 17.07 3.24
CA PRO A 41 11.65 17.75 4.51
C PRO A 41 10.44 17.77 5.46
N VAL A 42 9.26 17.34 4.99
CA VAL A 42 8.02 17.40 5.77
C VAL A 42 7.52 16.00 6.11
N LEU A 43 7.51 15.10 5.13
CA LEU A 43 6.98 13.76 5.32
C LEU A 43 7.86 12.94 6.27
N THR A 44 7.21 12.03 6.97
CA THR A 44 7.79 10.94 7.77
C THR A 44 7.64 9.60 7.04
N LEU A 45 8.26 8.54 7.58
CA LEU A 45 8.17 7.20 7.00
C LEU A 45 6.73 6.64 7.01
N GLY A 46 5.93 7.01 8.01
CA GLY A 46 4.49 6.71 8.07
C GLY A 46 3.73 7.38 6.93
N GLU A 47 3.91 8.69 6.77
CA GLU A 47 3.18 9.46 5.76
C GLU A 47 3.58 9.09 4.32
N LEU A 48 4.85 8.76 4.06
CA LEU A 48 5.28 8.23 2.76
C LEU A 48 4.49 6.97 2.37
N HIS A 49 4.25 6.09 3.34
CA HIS A 49 3.47 4.88 3.11
C HIS A 49 2.03 5.21 2.70
N ASP A 50 1.40 6.12 3.44
CA ASP A 50 -0.03 6.40 3.30
C ASP A 50 -0.37 7.25 2.07
N VAL A 51 0.49 8.22 1.74
CA VAL A 51 0.27 9.19 0.65
C VAL A 51 0.66 8.61 -0.72
N ASP A 52 1.90 8.09 -0.84
CA ASP A 52 2.47 7.72 -2.15
C ASP A 52 2.59 6.19 -2.31
N GLU A 53 3.27 5.52 -1.39
CA GLU A 53 3.75 4.14 -1.61
C GLU A 53 2.61 3.12 -1.69
N ARG A 54 1.61 3.21 -0.80
CA ARG A 54 0.50 2.26 -0.75
C ARG A 54 -0.29 2.21 -2.05
N ARG A 55 -0.53 3.37 -2.68
CA ARG A 55 -1.22 3.46 -3.97
C ARG A 55 -0.34 2.92 -5.09
N LEU A 56 0.93 3.34 -5.16
CA LEU A 56 1.90 2.84 -6.14
C LEU A 56 1.96 1.31 -6.13
N LEU A 57 2.16 0.70 -4.95
CA LEU A 57 2.20 -0.75 -4.80
C LEU A 57 0.89 -1.42 -5.22
N ALA A 58 -0.27 -0.78 -4.98
CA ALA A 58 -1.56 -1.32 -5.41
C ALA A 58 -1.70 -1.37 -6.93
N HIS A 59 -1.20 -0.37 -7.67
CA HIS A 59 -1.18 -0.37 -9.14
C HIS A 59 -0.19 -1.39 -9.71
N LEU A 60 1.04 -1.45 -9.17
CA LEU A 60 2.04 -2.46 -9.58
C LEU A 60 1.50 -3.88 -9.37
N ASP A 61 0.89 -4.15 -8.23
CA ASP A 61 0.28 -5.45 -7.91
C ASP A 61 -0.88 -5.79 -8.87
N ALA A 62 -1.68 -4.81 -9.29
CA ALA A 62 -2.75 -5.00 -10.26
C ALA A 62 -2.22 -5.41 -11.64
N LEU A 63 -1.13 -4.77 -12.11
CA LEU A 63 -0.47 -5.12 -13.36
C LEU A 63 0.12 -6.55 -13.32
N VAL A 64 0.72 -6.94 -12.19
CA VAL A 64 1.21 -8.32 -11.97
C VAL A 64 0.06 -9.33 -12.01
N LEU A 65 -1.10 -9.01 -11.42
CA LEU A 65 -2.29 -9.88 -11.44
C LEU A 65 -2.87 -10.06 -12.84
N GLY A 66 -2.64 -9.11 -13.75
CA GLY A 66 -3.07 -9.21 -15.15
C GLY A 66 -2.36 -10.29 -15.97
N GLY A 67 -1.24 -10.81 -15.48
CA GLY A 67 -0.52 -11.95 -16.07
C GLY A 67 -0.02 -11.71 -17.50
N ASP A 68 0.06 -12.78 -18.29
CA ASP A 68 0.68 -12.77 -19.62
C ASP A 68 0.00 -11.81 -20.62
N GLY A 69 -1.31 -11.61 -20.51
CA GLY A 69 -2.03 -10.67 -21.38
C GLY A 69 -1.56 -9.23 -21.18
N VAL A 70 -1.48 -8.80 -19.91
CA VAL A 70 -0.94 -7.48 -19.55
C VAL A 70 0.54 -7.38 -19.88
N ARG A 71 1.32 -8.45 -19.65
CA ARG A 71 2.74 -8.44 -20.02
C ARG A 71 2.94 -8.14 -21.50
N LYS A 72 2.26 -8.88 -22.38
CA LYS A 72 2.43 -8.79 -23.83
C LYS A 72 1.83 -7.51 -24.42
N GLU A 73 0.62 -7.12 -24.00
CA GLU A 73 -0.07 -5.96 -24.60
C GLU A 73 0.39 -4.61 -24.03
N LEU A 74 0.91 -4.56 -22.79
CA LEU A 74 1.20 -3.30 -22.10
C LEU A 74 2.64 -3.21 -21.57
N ILE A 75 3.13 -4.22 -20.85
CA ILE A 75 4.42 -4.12 -20.13
C ILE A 75 5.63 -4.22 -21.07
N THR A 76 5.64 -5.17 -22.01
CA THR A 76 6.73 -5.29 -22.97
C THR A 76 6.84 -4.05 -23.88
N PRO A 77 5.74 -3.49 -24.42
CA PRO A 77 5.80 -2.19 -25.11
C PRO A 77 6.28 -1.03 -24.23
N ALA A 78 5.85 -0.98 -22.96
CA ALA A 78 6.28 0.04 -22.01
C ALA A 78 7.77 -0.04 -21.66
N LEU A 79 8.34 -1.25 -21.58
CA LEU A 79 9.79 -1.44 -21.39
C LEU A 79 10.59 -0.91 -22.60
N ALA A 80 9.98 -0.85 -23.78
CA ALA A 80 10.59 -0.39 -25.03
C ALA A 80 10.21 1.05 -25.43
N SER A 81 9.42 1.76 -24.63
CA SER A 81 8.79 3.04 -25.04
C SER A 81 9.75 4.24 -25.05
N GLY A 82 10.96 4.10 -24.50
CA GLY A 82 11.92 5.19 -24.30
C GLY A 82 11.52 6.21 -23.23
N ASP A 83 10.35 6.03 -22.61
CA ASP A 83 9.84 6.84 -21.50
C ASP A 83 10.38 6.30 -20.17
N PRO A 84 11.22 7.06 -19.44
CA PRO A 84 11.90 6.57 -18.23
C PRO A 84 10.94 6.05 -17.14
N GLU A 85 9.81 6.72 -16.93
CA GLU A 85 8.80 6.36 -15.94
C GLU A 85 8.10 5.04 -16.30
N LEU A 86 7.65 4.91 -17.56
CA LEU A 86 7.03 3.68 -18.06
C LEU A 86 8.01 2.51 -18.05
N VAL A 87 9.27 2.74 -18.43
CA VAL A 87 10.34 1.72 -18.39
C VAL A 87 10.56 1.24 -16.95
N THR A 88 10.59 2.15 -15.98
CA THR A 88 10.77 1.79 -14.56
C THR A 88 9.62 0.93 -14.05
N VAL A 89 8.38 1.34 -14.31
CA VAL A 89 7.19 0.59 -13.90
C VAL A 89 7.15 -0.77 -14.57
N ALA A 90 7.45 -0.84 -15.87
CA ALA A 90 7.49 -2.10 -16.60
C ALA A 90 8.51 -3.08 -15.99
N ALA A 91 9.71 -2.59 -15.69
CA ALA A 91 10.75 -3.38 -15.03
C ALA A 91 10.32 -3.84 -13.63
N LEU A 92 9.72 -2.96 -12.82
CA LEU A 92 9.20 -3.32 -11.49
C LEU A 92 8.12 -4.42 -11.57
N VAL A 93 7.23 -4.34 -12.55
CA VAL A 93 6.18 -5.35 -12.78
C VAL A 93 6.80 -6.68 -13.19
N LEU A 94 7.73 -6.69 -14.15
CA LEU A 94 8.45 -7.91 -14.59
C LEU A 94 9.20 -8.58 -13.43
N LEU A 95 9.93 -7.80 -12.63
CA LEU A 95 10.67 -8.29 -11.45
C LEU A 95 9.73 -8.67 -10.28
N ALA A 96 8.44 -8.34 -10.36
CA ALA A 96 7.43 -8.75 -9.40
C ALA A 96 6.67 -10.02 -9.82
N MET A 97 6.80 -10.44 -11.08
CA MET A 97 6.24 -11.70 -11.55
C MET A 97 6.95 -12.92 -10.93
N PRO A 98 6.30 -14.09 -10.83
CA PRO A 98 6.87 -15.26 -10.18
C PRO A 98 8.20 -15.73 -10.82
N PRO A 99 9.18 -16.21 -10.03
CA PRO A 99 10.53 -16.55 -10.51
C PRO A 99 10.61 -17.71 -11.50
N GLU A 100 9.55 -18.51 -11.64
CA GLU A 100 9.48 -19.59 -12.64
C GLU A 100 9.63 -19.04 -14.06
N ASP A 101 9.44 -17.74 -14.22
CA ASP A 101 9.68 -17.01 -15.44
C ASP A 101 11.07 -16.37 -15.50
N ALA A 102 12.09 -17.19 -15.72
CA ALA A 102 13.48 -16.72 -15.90
C ALA A 102 13.64 -15.73 -17.08
N SER A 103 12.62 -15.56 -17.93
CA SER A 103 12.63 -14.58 -19.01
C SER A 103 12.41 -13.15 -18.53
N ALA A 104 11.71 -12.93 -17.41
CA ALA A 104 11.41 -11.58 -16.92
C ALA A 104 12.66 -10.82 -16.45
N LEU A 105 13.54 -11.49 -15.68
CA LEU A 105 14.84 -10.90 -15.32
C LEU A 105 15.70 -10.65 -16.57
N ARG A 106 15.69 -11.60 -17.51
CA ARG A 106 16.47 -11.48 -18.75
C ARG A 106 16.05 -10.24 -19.55
N GLU A 107 14.75 -10.03 -19.74
CA GLU A 107 14.22 -8.83 -20.43
C GLU A 107 14.69 -7.53 -19.78
N VAL A 108 14.66 -7.45 -18.44
CA VAL A 108 15.12 -6.25 -17.71
C VAL A 108 16.64 -6.07 -17.82
N MET A 109 17.41 -7.16 -17.78
CA MET A 109 18.87 -7.12 -17.92
C MET A 109 19.29 -6.76 -19.36
N ASP A 110 18.62 -7.30 -20.37
CA ASP A 110 18.86 -6.97 -21.77
C ASP A 110 18.54 -5.48 -22.01
N ALA A 111 17.40 -5.00 -21.49
CA ALA A 111 17.06 -3.57 -21.51
C ALA A 111 18.08 -2.69 -20.76
N LEU A 112 18.72 -3.19 -19.70
CA LEU A 112 19.75 -2.45 -18.97
C LEU A 112 21.06 -2.34 -19.77
N VAL A 113 21.43 -3.40 -20.49
CA VAL A 113 22.64 -3.45 -21.33
C VAL A 113 22.46 -2.62 -22.59
N GLU A 114 21.30 -2.74 -23.26
CA GLU A 114 20.94 -1.97 -24.45
C GLU A 114 20.56 -0.52 -24.11
N GLY A 115 20.14 -0.30 -22.86
CA GLY A 115 19.76 0.99 -22.33
C GLY A 115 20.90 2.00 -22.35
N GLY A 116 20.65 3.13 -22.99
CA GLY A 116 21.53 4.29 -22.95
C GLY A 116 21.56 4.99 -21.58
N PRO A 117 22.29 6.11 -21.48
CA PRO A 117 22.46 6.85 -20.22
C PRO A 117 21.15 7.34 -19.61
N ASP A 118 20.10 7.56 -20.42
CA ASP A 118 18.82 8.08 -19.96
C ASP A 118 17.95 7.01 -19.26
N LEU A 119 18.00 5.75 -19.73
CA LEU A 119 17.17 4.66 -19.20
C LEU A 119 17.87 3.83 -18.12
N ARG A 120 19.20 3.85 -18.08
CA ARG A 120 19.99 3.06 -17.14
C ARG A 120 19.69 3.37 -15.67
N PRO A 121 19.55 4.64 -15.21
CA PRO A 121 19.19 4.94 -13.84
C PRO A 121 17.82 4.36 -13.43
N CYS A 122 16.86 4.35 -14.35
CA CYS A 122 15.52 3.83 -14.15
C CYS A 122 15.52 2.31 -13.93
N LEU A 123 16.22 1.58 -14.80
CA LEU A 123 16.36 0.12 -14.70
C LEU A 123 17.20 -0.29 -13.49
N GLN A 124 18.27 0.46 -13.18
CA GLN A 124 19.04 0.30 -11.95
C GLN A 124 18.12 0.41 -10.72
N ARG A 125 17.25 1.41 -10.70
CA ARG A 125 16.34 1.65 -9.57
C ARG A 125 15.33 0.53 -9.40
N ALA A 126 14.75 0.04 -10.50
CA ALA A 126 13.85 -1.12 -10.48
C ALA A 126 14.53 -2.37 -9.90
N LEU A 127 15.78 -2.66 -10.32
CA LEU A 127 16.57 -3.77 -9.79
C LEU A 127 16.86 -3.60 -8.29
N GLN A 128 17.30 -2.41 -7.87
CA GLN A 128 17.58 -2.13 -6.45
C GLN A 128 16.39 -2.46 -5.54
N LEU A 129 15.16 -2.15 -5.97
CA LEU A 129 13.94 -2.38 -5.19
C LEU A 129 13.50 -3.85 -5.13
N ARG A 130 14.07 -4.73 -5.94
CA ARG A 130 13.73 -6.15 -6.03
C ARG A 130 14.97 -7.02 -5.85
N ALA A 131 15.26 -7.34 -4.60
CA ALA A 131 16.39 -8.20 -4.24
C ALA A 131 15.95 -9.66 -4.15
N GLU A 132 16.51 -10.51 -5.00
CA GLU A 132 16.36 -11.97 -4.92
C GLU A 132 17.74 -12.65 -4.97
N PRO A 133 18.10 -13.52 -4.00
CA PRO A 133 19.41 -14.15 -3.96
C PRO A 133 19.80 -14.90 -5.25
N ALA A 134 18.82 -15.44 -5.97
CA ALA A 134 19.02 -16.17 -7.22
C ALA A 134 19.50 -15.26 -8.37
N TRP A 135 19.32 -13.95 -8.27
CA TRP A 135 19.68 -12.98 -9.32
C TRP A 135 21.07 -12.39 -9.14
N VAL A 136 21.67 -12.51 -7.96
CA VAL A 136 23.03 -12.01 -7.66
C VAL A 136 24.06 -12.47 -8.71
N PRO A 137 24.13 -13.76 -9.11
CA PRO A 137 25.08 -14.19 -10.12
C PRO A 137 24.86 -13.53 -11.48
N ALA A 138 23.60 -13.27 -11.86
CA ALA A 138 23.29 -12.60 -13.13
C ALA A 138 23.83 -11.16 -13.13
N VAL A 139 23.62 -10.40 -12.05
CA VAL A 139 24.16 -9.03 -11.93
C VAL A 139 25.68 -9.03 -11.86
N GLN A 140 26.30 -10.00 -11.19
CA GLN A 140 27.77 -10.13 -11.14
C GLN A 140 28.41 -10.32 -12.52
N THR A 141 27.70 -10.91 -13.49
CA THR A 141 28.24 -11.06 -14.86
C THR A 141 28.44 -9.72 -15.56
N LEU A 142 27.69 -8.68 -15.17
CA LEU A 142 27.86 -7.32 -15.70
C LEU A 142 29.17 -6.66 -15.27
N LEU A 143 29.82 -7.14 -14.20
CA LEU A 143 31.10 -6.62 -13.74
C LEU A 143 32.27 -6.92 -14.69
N GLN A 144 32.05 -7.78 -15.70
CA GLN A 144 33.03 -8.13 -16.73
C GLN A 144 32.81 -7.37 -18.05
N GLN A 145 31.85 -6.45 -18.09
CA GLN A 145 31.56 -5.65 -19.28
C GLN A 145 32.56 -4.51 -19.44
N ASP A 146 32.77 -4.08 -20.68
CA ASP A 146 33.71 -2.99 -20.99
C ASP A 146 33.13 -1.59 -20.70
N ASP A 147 31.79 -1.45 -20.62
CA ASP A 147 31.10 -0.18 -20.31
C ASP A 147 31.24 0.16 -18.81
N PRO A 148 32.03 1.19 -18.43
CA PRO A 148 32.25 1.54 -17.03
C PRO A 148 30.96 1.95 -16.30
N ALA A 149 30.02 2.60 -16.98
CA ALA A 149 28.78 3.02 -16.36
C ALA A 149 27.86 1.82 -16.08
N LEU A 150 27.89 0.77 -16.93
CA LEU A 150 27.18 -0.48 -16.66
C LEU A 150 27.81 -1.24 -15.48
N VAL A 151 29.15 -1.29 -15.41
CA VAL A 151 29.87 -1.90 -14.27
C VAL A 151 29.56 -1.16 -12.96
N ALA A 152 29.56 0.17 -12.98
CA ALA A 152 29.18 0.98 -11.84
C ALA A 152 27.73 0.69 -11.40
N THR A 153 26.78 0.67 -12.34
CA THR A 153 25.37 0.30 -12.06
C THR A 153 25.25 -1.08 -11.41
N ALA A 154 25.98 -2.09 -11.90
CA ALA A 154 25.95 -3.43 -11.31
C ALA A 154 26.48 -3.45 -9.86
N LEU A 155 27.56 -2.70 -9.59
CA LEU A 155 28.09 -2.53 -8.23
C LEU A 155 27.09 -1.84 -7.31
N GLU A 156 26.40 -0.80 -7.78
CA GLU A 156 25.36 -0.09 -7.02
C GLU A 156 24.17 -1.00 -6.67
N VAL A 157 23.72 -1.83 -7.62
CA VAL A 157 22.65 -2.81 -7.37
C VAL A 157 23.08 -3.81 -6.29
N LEU A 158 24.29 -4.37 -6.42
CA LEU A 158 24.83 -5.35 -5.47
C LEU A 158 25.03 -4.73 -4.07
N ALA A 159 25.55 -3.51 -3.99
CA ALA A 159 25.69 -2.77 -2.74
C ALA A 159 24.33 -2.50 -2.07
N PHE A 160 23.32 -2.10 -2.85
CA PHE A 160 21.97 -1.86 -2.35
C PHE A 160 21.31 -3.16 -1.81
N TRP A 161 21.56 -4.29 -2.47
CA TRP A 161 21.08 -5.60 -2.03
C TRP A 161 21.84 -6.17 -0.81
N ASP A 162 22.90 -5.49 -0.33
CA ASP A 162 23.84 -6.03 0.64
C ASP A 162 24.43 -7.38 0.17
N ALA A 163 24.74 -7.47 -1.13
CA ALA A 163 25.26 -8.65 -1.79
C ALA A 163 26.76 -8.51 -2.15
N ASP A 164 27.51 -9.59 -1.96
CA ASP A 164 28.94 -9.64 -2.27
C ASP A 164 29.19 -9.48 -3.79
N ALA A 165 29.99 -8.50 -4.18
CA ALA A 165 30.36 -8.26 -5.58
C ALA A 165 31.32 -9.33 -6.15
N GLY A 166 31.86 -10.22 -5.32
CA GLY A 166 32.67 -11.34 -5.74
C GLY A 166 34.13 -10.98 -6.04
N PRO A 167 34.86 -11.82 -6.79
CA PRO A 167 36.32 -11.74 -6.92
C PRO A 167 36.81 -10.57 -7.78
N ALA A 168 35.95 -9.92 -8.58
CA ALA A 168 36.33 -8.77 -9.40
C ALA A 168 36.56 -7.49 -8.57
N LEU A 169 35.92 -7.38 -7.41
CA LEU A 169 35.89 -6.18 -6.58
C LEU A 169 37.27 -5.53 -6.30
N PRO A 170 38.33 -6.28 -5.93
CA PRO A 170 39.63 -5.68 -5.65
C PRO A 170 40.25 -4.96 -6.85
N SER A 171 40.01 -5.47 -8.07
CA SER A 171 40.49 -4.82 -9.30
C SER A 171 39.70 -3.56 -9.64
N LEU A 172 38.39 -3.56 -9.35
CA LEU A 172 37.50 -2.43 -9.62
C LEU A 172 37.74 -1.23 -8.69
N LEU A 173 38.32 -1.44 -7.51
CA LEU A 173 38.76 -0.36 -6.61
C LEU A 173 39.93 0.48 -7.16
N ALA A 174 40.61 0.00 -8.20
CA ALA A 174 41.68 0.72 -8.89
C ALA A 174 41.33 1.04 -10.35
N HIS A 175 40.04 0.99 -10.70
CA HIS A 175 39.56 1.25 -12.05
C HIS A 175 39.81 2.71 -12.46
N PRO A 176 40.16 3.01 -13.74
CA PRO A 176 40.43 4.38 -14.18
C PRO A 176 39.19 5.29 -14.16
N ALA A 177 37.99 4.72 -14.34
CA ALA A 177 36.74 5.47 -14.30
C ALA A 177 36.30 5.74 -12.84
N PRO A 178 36.09 7.00 -12.43
CA PRO A 178 35.79 7.37 -11.04
C PRO A 178 34.45 6.81 -10.54
N GLU A 179 33.43 6.72 -11.39
CA GLU A 179 32.12 6.16 -11.08
C GLU A 179 32.21 4.67 -10.68
N VAL A 180 33.08 3.90 -11.33
CA VAL A 180 33.33 2.49 -10.98
C VAL A 180 34.04 2.40 -9.64
N THR A 181 35.03 3.27 -9.39
CA THR A 181 35.76 3.27 -8.11
C THR A 181 34.84 3.67 -6.95
N ALA A 182 33.99 4.68 -7.13
CA ALA A 182 33.00 5.08 -6.13
C ALA A 182 32.01 3.95 -5.82
N ALA A 183 31.44 3.32 -6.84
CA ALA A 183 30.53 2.18 -6.66
C ALA A 183 31.23 0.96 -6.03
N ALA A 184 32.50 0.71 -6.38
CA ALA A 184 33.31 -0.35 -5.79
C ALA A 184 33.60 -0.09 -4.31
N LEU A 185 33.82 1.16 -3.90
CA LEU A 185 33.97 1.55 -2.50
C LEU A 185 32.67 1.34 -1.72
N ARG A 186 31.50 1.63 -2.30
CA ARG A 186 30.19 1.29 -1.68
C ARG A 186 30.04 -0.22 -1.51
N ALA A 187 30.30 -1.00 -2.57
CA ALA A 187 30.23 -2.47 -2.54
C ALA A 187 31.25 -3.10 -1.55
N ALA A 188 32.41 -2.49 -1.37
CA ALA A 188 33.45 -2.91 -0.42
C ALA A 188 32.97 -2.99 1.03
N ARG A 189 31.92 -2.23 1.40
CA ARG A 189 31.35 -2.23 2.76
C ARG A 189 30.61 -3.51 3.09
N VAL A 190 30.09 -4.21 2.08
CA VAL A 190 29.34 -5.46 2.24
C VAL A 190 30.27 -6.63 2.59
N ALA A 191 31.45 -6.67 1.96
CA ALA A 191 32.40 -7.78 2.08
C ALA A 191 33.82 -7.28 2.42
N PRO A 192 34.07 -6.78 3.66
CA PRO A 192 35.36 -6.18 4.03
C PRO A 192 36.54 -7.15 3.87
N GLY A 193 36.31 -8.46 4.03
CA GLY A 193 37.34 -9.49 3.94
C GLY A 193 37.92 -9.68 2.54
N ARG A 194 37.31 -9.07 1.51
CA ARG A 194 37.83 -9.04 0.14
C ARG A 194 38.68 -7.83 -0.17
N VAL A 195 38.72 -6.84 0.72
CA VAL A 195 39.24 -5.51 0.42
C VAL A 195 40.49 -5.24 1.24
N MET A 196 41.59 -4.93 0.56
CA MET A 196 42.80 -4.44 1.21
C MET A 196 42.64 -2.97 1.60
N SER A 197 43.33 -2.52 2.65
CA SER A 197 43.28 -1.12 3.08
C SER A 197 43.92 -0.15 2.07
N ALA A 198 44.92 -0.60 1.30
CA ALA A 198 45.72 0.27 0.42
C ALA A 198 44.91 0.96 -0.71
N PRO A 199 44.03 0.27 -1.46
CA PRO A 199 43.15 0.93 -2.43
C PRO A 199 42.21 1.98 -1.81
N VAL A 200 41.64 1.67 -0.63
CA VAL A 200 40.74 2.61 0.07
C VAL A 200 41.49 3.85 0.54
N ILE A 201 42.70 3.69 1.09
CA ILE A 201 43.55 4.82 1.50
C ILE A 201 43.93 5.68 0.30
N ARG A 202 44.31 5.07 -0.83
CA ARG A 202 44.64 5.81 -2.06
C ARG A 202 43.46 6.64 -2.58
N ALA A 203 42.24 6.11 -2.44
CA ALA A 203 41.04 6.80 -2.90
C ALA A 203 40.71 8.06 -2.06
N LEU A 204 41.23 8.18 -0.83
CA LEU A 204 41.11 9.40 -0.02
C LEU A 204 41.79 10.61 -0.70
N ASP A 205 42.87 10.37 -1.45
CA ASP A 205 43.63 11.41 -2.17
C ASP A 205 43.08 11.70 -3.59
N SER A 206 41.95 11.11 -3.97
CA SER A 206 41.38 11.26 -5.32
C SER A 206 41.03 12.72 -5.65
N SER A 207 41.19 13.15 -6.90
CA SER A 207 40.70 14.47 -7.34
C SER A 207 39.17 14.54 -7.43
N HIS A 208 38.50 13.39 -7.57
CA HIS A 208 37.04 13.30 -7.67
C HIS A 208 36.40 13.27 -6.29
N SER A 209 35.51 14.22 -5.99
CA SER A 209 34.86 14.35 -4.68
C SER A 209 34.04 13.12 -4.28
N GLU A 210 33.31 12.52 -5.22
CA GLU A 210 32.51 11.32 -4.95
C GLU A 210 33.40 10.14 -4.50
N VAL A 211 34.51 9.90 -5.20
CA VAL A 211 35.47 8.85 -4.82
C VAL A 211 36.04 9.10 -3.43
N ARG A 212 36.43 10.36 -3.13
CA ARG A 212 36.92 10.72 -1.79
C ARG A 212 35.87 10.48 -0.72
N ASP A 213 34.63 10.94 -0.94
CA ASP A 213 33.54 10.82 0.03
C ASP A 213 33.19 9.35 0.31
N GLU A 214 33.11 8.52 -0.73
CA GLU A 214 32.89 7.08 -0.56
C GLU A 214 34.10 6.39 0.09
N ALA A 215 35.32 6.88 -0.13
CA ALA A 215 36.52 6.39 0.55
C ALA A 215 36.54 6.77 2.05
N LEU A 216 36.07 7.96 2.42
CA LEU A 216 35.93 8.38 3.83
C LEU A 216 34.95 7.49 4.58
N ILE A 217 33.78 7.23 3.99
CA ILE A 217 32.78 6.36 4.60
C ILE A 217 33.29 4.92 4.69
N THR A 218 33.88 4.39 3.61
CA THR A 218 34.39 3.01 3.58
C THR A 218 35.58 2.83 4.52
N GLY A 219 36.50 3.79 4.56
CA GLY A 219 37.63 3.77 5.47
C GLY A 219 37.18 3.87 6.93
N SER A 220 36.18 4.70 7.22
CA SER A 220 35.57 4.79 8.56
C SER A 220 34.88 3.50 8.98
N ALA A 221 34.16 2.86 8.06
CA ALA A 221 33.55 1.54 8.26
C ALA A 221 34.60 0.47 8.56
N LEU A 222 35.71 0.45 7.81
CA LEU A 222 36.83 -0.46 8.00
C LEU A 222 37.73 -0.10 9.21
N GLY A 223 37.49 1.03 9.89
CA GLY A 223 38.26 1.47 11.04
C GLY A 223 39.68 1.95 10.70
N LEU A 224 39.89 2.50 9.50
CA LEU A 224 41.19 2.99 9.04
C LEU A 224 41.50 4.39 9.60
N GLU A 225 42.57 4.51 10.39
CA GLU A 225 43.01 5.80 10.94
C GLU A 225 43.24 6.93 9.90
N PRO A 226 43.77 6.64 8.68
CA PRO A 226 43.87 7.64 7.64
C PRO A 226 42.53 8.30 7.28
N ALA A 227 41.42 7.57 7.28
CA ALA A 227 40.10 8.13 6.96
C ALA A 227 39.63 9.13 8.02
N PHE A 228 39.89 8.85 9.32
CA PHE A 228 39.55 9.78 10.40
C PHE A 228 40.44 11.04 10.38
N THR A 229 41.71 10.86 10.02
CA THR A 229 42.64 11.98 9.85
C THR A 229 42.20 12.88 8.70
N GLU A 230 41.85 12.28 7.56
CA GLU A 230 41.37 13.00 6.39
C GLU A 230 40.04 13.73 6.65
N CYS A 231 39.11 13.11 7.40
CA CYS A 231 37.87 13.79 7.81
C CYS A 231 38.16 15.13 8.54
N ARG A 232 39.12 15.13 9.47
CA ARG A 232 39.51 16.35 10.20
C ARG A 232 40.19 17.38 9.31
N GLN A 233 41.03 16.94 8.36
CA GLN A 233 41.70 17.84 7.41
C GLN A 233 40.67 18.51 6.50
N LEU A 234 39.80 17.73 5.86
CA LEU A 234 38.76 18.25 4.97
C LEU A 234 37.74 19.14 5.70
N ALA A 235 37.40 18.84 6.95
CA ALA A 235 36.49 19.70 7.73
C ALA A 235 37.13 21.03 8.17
N SER A 236 38.45 21.12 8.25
CA SER A 236 39.18 22.33 8.66
C SER A 236 39.72 23.14 7.49
N HIS A 237 39.76 22.58 6.28
CA HIS A 237 40.32 23.23 5.10
C HIS A 237 39.43 24.37 4.57
N SER A 238 40.06 25.51 4.26
CA SER A 238 39.37 26.71 3.78
C SER A 238 38.71 26.61 2.39
N ASN A 239 39.24 25.80 1.46
CA ASN A 239 38.85 25.86 0.03
C ASN A 239 38.29 24.55 -0.55
N ALA A 240 38.47 23.41 0.12
CA ALA A 240 38.07 22.09 -0.36
C ALA A 240 37.49 21.26 0.78
N HIS A 241 36.36 21.71 1.31
CA HIS A 241 35.67 21.01 2.39
C HIS A 241 34.75 19.91 1.85
N SER A 242 34.51 18.88 2.66
CA SER A 242 33.58 17.79 2.35
C SER A 242 32.45 17.78 3.38
N ARG A 243 31.22 17.90 2.89
CA ARG A 243 29.99 17.73 3.69
C ARG A 243 29.97 16.36 4.38
N THR A 244 30.43 15.31 3.68
CA THR A 244 30.52 13.95 4.19
C THR A 244 31.51 13.85 5.35
N ALA A 245 32.69 14.48 5.23
CA ALA A 245 33.67 14.56 6.31
C ALA A 245 33.09 15.24 7.56
N MET A 246 32.41 16.37 7.40
CA MET A 246 31.77 17.10 8.50
C MET A 246 30.69 16.25 9.19
N LEU A 247 29.88 15.53 8.42
CA LEU A 247 28.86 14.63 8.96
C LEU A 247 29.47 13.51 9.81
N LEU A 248 30.51 12.84 9.31
CA LEU A 248 31.20 11.77 10.03
C LEU A 248 31.78 12.27 11.36
N LEU A 249 32.35 13.48 11.36
CA LEU A 249 32.83 14.14 12.58
C LEU A 249 31.70 14.47 13.57
N ALA A 250 30.57 14.97 13.08
CA ALA A 250 29.41 15.30 13.91
C ALA A 250 28.78 14.05 14.55
N MET A 251 28.52 13.00 13.78
CA MET A 251 27.95 11.73 14.27
C MET A 251 28.91 10.96 15.19
N GLY A 252 30.21 11.15 15.00
CA GLY A 252 31.24 10.61 15.89
C GLY A 252 31.13 11.17 17.32
N GLY A 253 30.50 12.33 17.49
CA GLY A 253 30.06 12.85 18.78
C GLY A 253 31.15 13.49 19.64
N GLU A 254 32.42 13.53 19.21
CA GLU A 254 33.48 14.13 20.03
C GLU A 254 33.31 15.64 20.18
N ALA A 255 33.40 16.16 21.41
CA ALA A 255 33.24 17.59 21.68
C ALA A 255 34.26 18.45 20.90
N VAL A 256 35.49 17.96 20.69
CA VAL A 256 36.51 18.65 19.90
C VAL A 256 36.11 18.79 18.43
N ASN A 257 35.48 17.75 17.86
CA ASN A 257 35.02 17.76 16.48
C ASN A 257 33.82 18.69 16.31
N VAL A 258 32.89 18.70 17.27
CA VAL A 258 31.74 19.63 17.24
C VAL A 258 32.20 21.08 17.34
N ARG A 259 33.19 21.39 18.19
CA ARG A 259 33.80 22.73 18.23
C ARG A 259 34.45 23.13 16.91
N LEU A 260 35.19 22.22 16.28
CA LEU A 260 35.74 22.45 14.94
C LEU A 260 34.67 22.82 13.92
N LEU A 261 33.51 22.14 13.95
CA LEU A 261 32.39 22.43 13.06
C LEU A 261 31.71 23.78 13.38
N LEU A 262 31.58 24.13 14.66
CA LEU A 262 31.08 25.45 15.07
C LEU A 262 31.95 26.58 14.53
N GLU A 263 33.28 26.41 14.51
CA GLU A 263 34.21 27.38 13.90
C GLU A 263 33.98 27.55 12.38
N GLN A 264 33.49 26.52 11.69
CA GLN A 264 33.21 26.59 10.25
C GLN A 264 31.94 27.41 9.94
N LEU A 265 31.06 27.67 10.91
CA LEU A 265 29.88 28.53 10.71
C LEU A 265 30.25 29.98 10.38
N GLY A 266 31.46 30.42 10.74
CA GLY A 266 31.99 31.73 10.37
C GLY A 266 32.49 31.82 8.92
N ARG A 267 32.52 30.72 8.16
CA ARG A 267 33.09 30.66 6.81
C ARG A 267 31.99 30.56 5.75
N PRO A 268 31.84 31.55 4.85
CA PRO A 268 30.73 31.57 3.89
C PRO A 268 30.58 30.29 3.06
N GLY A 269 31.68 29.73 2.54
CA GLY A 269 31.64 28.54 1.69
C GLY A 269 31.27 27.24 2.41
N ALA A 270 31.55 27.12 3.71
CA ALA A 270 31.36 25.90 4.49
C ALA A 270 30.16 25.97 5.46
N LYS A 271 29.57 27.15 5.63
CA LYS A 271 28.57 27.44 6.67
C LYS A 271 27.34 26.54 6.58
N ALA A 272 26.80 26.33 5.39
CA ALA A 272 25.61 25.49 5.17
C ALA A 272 25.89 24.01 5.50
N ASP A 273 27.01 23.47 5.02
CA ASP A 273 27.40 22.08 5.27
C ASP A 273 27.75 21.82 6.74
N ALA A 274 28.42 22.78 7.38
CA ALA A 274 28.71 22.73 8.81
C ALA A 274 27.42 22.76 9.65
N LEU A 275 26.48 23.66 9.34
CA LEU A 275 25.18 23.73 10.02
C LEU A 275 24.39 22.44 9.84
N TRP A 276 24.35 21.90 8.63
CA TRP A 276 23.69 20.62 8.35
C TRP A 276 24.30 19.48 9.16
N ALA A 277 25.63 19.36 9.17
CA ALA A 277 26.34 18.33 9.94
C ALA A 277 26.11 18.47 11.46
N LEU A 278 26.16 19.71 11.98
CA LEU A 278 25.89 20.00 13.39
C LEU A 278 24.52 19.52 13.85
N GLY A 279 23.52 19.52 12.97
CA GLY A 279 22.19 18.95 13.21
C GLY A 279 22.17 17.44 13.49
N PHE A 280 23.27 16.70 13.26
CA PHE A 280 23.45 15.28 13.60
C PHE A 280 24.36 15.05 14.81
N SER A 281 24.96 16.12 15.35
CA SER A 281 25.81 16.03 16.54
C SER A 281 25.01 15.67 17.79
N GLY A 282 23.77 16.17 17.87
CA GLY A 282 22.93 16.08 19.06
C GLY A 282 23.42 16.92 20.24
N ARG A 283 24.40 17.82 20.05
CA ARG A 283 24.98 18.63 21.13
C ARG A 283 24.17 19.89 21.38
N ARG A 284 24.10 20.33 22.65
CA ARG A 284 23.39 21.55 23.04
C ARG A 284 24.00 22.79 22.38
N GLU A 285 25.32 22.87 22.32
CA GLU A 285 26.04 24.00 21.71
C GLU A 285 25.74 24.12 20.20
N ALA A 286 25.48 22.99 19.54
CA ALA A 286 25.02 22.99 18.14
C ALA A 286 23.60 23.55 18.02
N ALA A 287 22.69 23.23 18.94
CA ALA A 287 21.35 23.82 18.97
C ALA A 287 21.39 25.33 19.24
N GLU A 288 22.25 25.79 20.15
CA GLU A 288 22.46 27.23 20.41
C GLU A 288 22.96 27.96 19.15
N ALA A 289 23.90 27.38 18.42
CA ALA A 289 24.36 27.94 17.14
C ALA A 289 23.26 27.94 16.06
N CYS A 290 22.40 26.93 16.01
CA CYS A 290 21.24 26.93 15.12
C CYS A 290 20.28 28.09 15.46
N LEU A 291 20.06 28.36 16.75
CA LEU A 291 19.19 29.43 17.23
C LEU A 291 19.67 30.81 16.75
N GLU A 292 20.98 31.04 16.71
CA GLU A 292 21.58 32.28 16.19
C GLU A 292 21.33 32.46 14.69
N LEU A 293 21.20 31.37 13.94
CA LEU A 293 21.07 31.38 12.48
C LEU A 293 19.63 31.36 11.96
N LEU A 294 18.62 31.30 12.84
CA LEU A 294 17.19 31.31 12.44
C LEU A 294 16.76 32.56 11.67
N ASP A 295 17.48 33.67 11.79
CA ASP A 295 17.20 34.94 11.10
C ASP A 295 18.07 35.14 9.85
N THR A 296 18.88 34.16 9.47
CA THR A 296 19.71 34.21 8.25
C THR A 296 18.91 33.70 7.05
N ALA A 297 18.56 34.57 6.11
CA ALA A 297 17.65 34.28 4.99
C ALA A 297 18.01 33.07 4.10
N GLU A 298 19.27 32.63 4.09
CA GLU A 298 19.74 31.46 3.31
C GLU A 298 19.80 30.16 4.14
N LEU A 299 19.73 30.25 5.47
CA LEU A 299 19.97 29.14 6.39
C LEU A 299 18.83 28.93 7.39
N ASP A 300 17.81 29.79 7.40
CA ASP A 300 16.72 29.79 8.38
C ASP A 300 16.02 28.43 8.46
N GLY A 301 15.64 27.83 7.33
CA GLY A 301 15.01 26.52 7.28
C GLY A 301 15.95 25.37 7.70
N LEU A 302 17.24 25.46 7.35
CA LEU A 302 18.23 24.47 7.76
C LEU A 302 18.54 24.55 9.25
N ALA A 303 18.64 25.77 9.79
CA ALA A 303 18.79 26.04 11.20
C ALA A 303 17.57 25.55 11.99
N ALA A 304 16.35 25.79 11.48
CA ALA A 304 15.12 25.31 12.08
C ALA A 304 15.05 23.77 12.13
N GLU A 305 15.38 23.09 11.02
CA GLU A 305 15.42 21.62 10.96
C GLU A 305 16.47 21.05 11.94
N ALA A 306 17.69 21.58 11.94
CA ALA A 306 18.77 21.15 12.83
C ALA A 306 18.41 21.40 14.30
N PHE A 307 17.84 22.56 14.61
CA PHE A 307 17.37 22.91 15.95
C PHE A 307 16.27 21.95 16.42
N ARG A 308 15.25 21.67 15.58
CA ARG A 308 14.20 20.68 15.86
C ARG A 308 14.80 19.30 16.10
N ALA A 309 15.72 18.88 15.24
CA ALA A 309 16.32 17.56 15.34
C ALA A 309 17.07 17.35 16.66
N ILE A 310 17.72 18.39 17.22
CA ILE A 310 18.41 18.28 18.50
C ILE A 310 17.43 18.41 19.67
N THR A 311 16.56 19.43 19.63
CA THR A 311 15.77 19.87 20.80
C THR A 311 14.40 19.22 20.92
N GLY A 312 13.86 18.66 19.83
CA GLY A 312 12.52 18.09 19.79
C GLY A 312 11.40 19.12 19.71
N LEU A 313 11.70 20.38 19.38
CA LEU A 313 10.67 21.40 19.14
C LEU A 313 9.69 20.91 18.05
N PRO A 314 8.38 20.81 18.33
CA PRO A 314 7.38 20.54 17.30
C PRO A 314 7.25 21.79 16.43
N LEU A 315 7.89 21.75 15.26
CA LEU A 315 7.94 22.88 14.33
C LEU A 315 6.62 22.95 13.53
N GLU A 316 5.54 23.27 14.25
CA GLU A 316 4.16 23.28 13.76
C GLU A 316 3.41 24.50 14.29
N GLY A 317 2.33 24.88 13.61
CA GLY A 317 1.42 25.94 14.03
C GLY A 317 2.14 27.26 14.31
N VAL A 318 2.10 27.71 15.57
CA VAL A 318 2.68 29.00 15.99
C VAL A 318 4.19 29.09 15.81
N PHE A 319 4.91 27.97 15.66
CA PHE A 319 6.36 27.99 15.50
C PHE A 319 6.83 28.14 14.06
N LEU A 320 5.91 28.05 13.08
CA LEU A 320 6.22 28.24 11.67
C LEU A 320 5.99 29.68 11.25
N ARG A 321 6.87 30.20 10.39
CA ARG A 321 6.57 31.39 9.59
C ARG A 321 5.59 30.99 8.48
N PRO A 322 4.62 31.85 8.14
CA PRO A 322 3.79 31.62 6.95
C PRO A 322 4.70 31.50 5.73
N GLU A 323 4.37 30.57 4.84
CA GLU A 323 5.02 30.56 3.53
C GLU A 323 4.67 31.87 2.80
N PRO A 324 5.64 32.50 2.12
CA PRO A 324 5.33 33.64 1.24
C PRO A 324 4.30 33.18 0.20
N GLU A 325 3.37 34.07 -0.18
CA GLU A 325 2.42 33.78 -1.26
C GLU A 325 3.20 33.36 -2.52
N ASP A 326 2.88 32.17 -3.05
CA ASP A 326 3.47 31.66 -4.28
C ASP A 326 3.17 32.64 -5.42
N ASP A 327 4.22 33.20 -6.02
CA ASP A 327 4.11 33.89 -7.31
C ASP A 327 3.95 32.79 -8.38
N GLU A 328 2.76 32.67 -8.97
CA GLU A 328 2.41 31.57 -9.90
C GLU A 328 3.37 31.48 -11.10
N ASP A 329 4.06 32.58 -11.42
CA ASP A 329 5.02 32.70 -12.53
C ASP A 329 6.48 32.38 -12.14
N ALA A 330 6.78 32.12 -10.86
CA ALA A 330 8.14 31.79 -10.42
C ALA A 330 8.50 30.32 -10.71
N PRO A 331 9.73 30.02 -11.19
CA PRO A 331 10.19 28.65 -11.35
C PRO A 331 10.17 27.92 -10.00
N ARG A 332 9.37 26.86 -9.89
CA ARG A 332 9.34 26.04 -8.67
C ARG A 332 10.74 25.46 -8.42
N PRO A 333 11.30 25.60 -7.21
CA PRO A 333 12.63 25.07 -6.91
C PRO A 333 12.66 23.55 -7.09
N HIS A 334 13.81 23.02 -7.55
CA HIS A 334 14.03 21.59 -7.76
C HIS A 334 13.94 20.73 -6.48
N ALA A 335 13.96 21.35 -5.29
CA ALA A 335 13.77 20.70 -4.01
C ALA A 335 12.73 21.47 -3.17
N PRO A 336 11.82 20.79 -2.46
CA PRO A 336 10.85 21.44 -1.58
C PRO A 336 11.56 22.27 -0.51
N ALA A 337 11.03 23.46 -0.24
CA ALA A 337 11.61 24.38 0.72
C ALA A 337 11.59 23.78 2.15
N LEU A 338 12.63 24.05 2.92
CA LEU A 338 12.67 23.68 4.33
C LEU A 338 11.70 24.56 5.12
N PRO A 339 10.94 23.99 6.08
CA PRO A 339 10.06 24.77 6.95
C PRO A 339 10.84 25.85 7.70
N ARG A 340 10.34 27.09 7.68
CA ARG A 340 11.00 28.25 8.31
C ARG A 340 10.37 28.54 9.68
N ALA A 341 11.20 28.76 10.70
CA ALA A 341 10.74 28.98 12.06
C ALA A 341 10.49 30.46 12.40
N ASP A 342 9.50 30.73 13.25
CA ASP A 342 9.36 32.02 13.94
C ASP A 342 10.45 32.12 15.03
N SER A 343 11.53 32.81 14.70
CA SER A 343 12.73 32.94 15.54
C SER A 343 12.44 33.46 16.95
N ASP A 344 11.56 34.46 17.10
CA ASP A 344 11.22 35.04 18.40
C ASP A 344 10.47 34.03 19.29
N ARG A 345 9.57 33.24 18.71
CA ARG A 345 8.86 32.18 19.44
C ARG A 345 9.80 31.04 19.81
N VAL A 346 10.67 30.63 18.89
CA VAL A 346 11.65 29.58 19.16
C VAL A 346 12.63 30.00 20.26
N ARG A 347 13.14 31.24 20.24
CA ARG A 347 14.02 31.78 21.28
C ARG A 347 13.35 31.79 22.66
N ARG A 348 12.08 32.21 22.74
CA ARG A 348 11.32 32.19 24.01
C ARG A 348 11.10 30.77 24.52
N TRP A 349 10.70 29.85 23.65
CA TRP A 349 10.57 28.44 24.03
C TRP A 349 11.90 27.84 24.51
N TRP A 350 13.01 28.19 23.85
CA TRP A 350 14.32 27.68 24.21
C TRP A 350 14.77 28.10 25.62
N GLN A 351 14.50 29.34 26.03
CA GLN A 351 14.77 29.82 27.39
C GLN A 351 14.10 28.95 28.47
N GLU A 352 12.94 28.37 28.17
CA GLU A 352 12.23 27.47 29.07
C GLU A 352 12.68 26.01 28.93
N ALA A 353 13.18 25.58 27.77
CA ALA A 353 13.47 24.18 27.48
C ALA A 353 14.95 23.79 27.62
N GLU A 354 15.88 24.75 27.57
CA GLU A 354 17.32 24.49 27.46
C GLU A 354 17.90 23.63 28.61
N HIS A 355 17.33 23.73 29.81
CA HIS A 355 17.78 23.00 30.99
C HIS A 355 17.52 21.49 30.90
N ARG A 356 16.65 21.06 29.97
CA ARG A 356 16.36 19.64 29.70
C ARG A 356 17.52 18.96 28.98
N LEU A 357 18.33 19.74 28.24
CA LEU A 357 19.51 19.25 27.52
C LEU A 357 20.75 19.56 28.37
N LYS A 358 21.32 18.51 28.96
CA LYS A 358 22.57 18.62 29.72
C LYS A 358 23.73 18.97 28.77
N PRO A 359 24.69 19.78 29.20
CA PRO A 359 25.88 20.09 28.37
C PRO A 359 26.66 18.83 27.97
N GLN A 360 26.69 17.83 28.84
CA GLN A 360 27.32 16.53 28.57
C GLN A 360 26.25 15.54 28.11
N GLY A 361 26.11 15.39 26.79
CA GLY A 361 25.21 14.41 26.18
C GLY A 361 24.89 14.72 24.71
N ARG A 362 24.47 13.72 23.96
CA ARG A 362 23.87 13.83 22.63
C ARG A 362 22.35 13.64 22.75
N TYR A 363 21.61 14.37 21.93
CA TYR A 363 20.16 14.39 21.92
C TYR A 363 19.62 14.27 20.49
N LEU A 364 18.48 13.61 20.35
CA LEU A 364 17.71 13.54 19.12
C LEU A 364 16.23 13.70 19.49
N LEU A 365 15.55 14.66 18.87
CA LEU A 365 14.18 15.04 19.19
C LEU A 365 13.98 15.29 20.69
N GLY A 366 14.96 15.94 21.34
CA GLY A 366 14.90 16.31 22.76
C GLY A 366 15.12 15.16 23.74
N GLN A 367 15.26 13.91 23.26
CA GLN A 367 15.55 12.74 24.08
C GLN A 367 17.05 12.42 24.05
N PRO A 368 17.62 11.91 25.16
CA PRO A 368 19.00 11.41 25.16
C PRO A 368 19.21 10.35 24.06
N LEU A 369 20.24 10.53 23.27
CA LEU A 369 20.51 9.70 22.09
C LEU A 369 21.10 8.35 22.51
N GLY A 370 20.24 7.33 22.57
CA GLY A 370 20.62 5.92 22.68
C GLY A 370 20.28 5.14 21.40
N GLY A 371 20.88 3.96 21.20
CA GLY A 371 20.68 3.20 19.95
C GLY A 371 19.24 2.75 19.70
N ALA A 372 18.48 2.41 20.75
CA ALA A 372 17.04 2.11 20.60
C ALA A 372 16.26 3.33 20.08
N TRP A 373 16.50 4.50 20.68
CA TRP A 373 15.88 5.75 20.28
C TRP A 373 16.29 6.19 18.87
N LEU A 374 17.55 6.00 18.48
CA LEU A 374 18.02 6.25 17.12
C LEU A 374 17.17 5.48 16.10
N LEU A 375 16.87 4.20 16.34
CA LEU A 375 16.06 3.39 15.43
C LEU A 375 14.57 3.80 15.45
N GLU A 376 14.00 4.07 16.62
CA GLU A 376 12.60 4.52 16.75
C GLU A 376 12.36 5.86 16.04
N SER A 377 13.35 6.76 16.09
CA SER A 377 13.24 8.09 15.48
C SER A 377 13.10 8.09 13.95
N PHE A 378 13.42 6.99 13.25
CA PHE A 378 13.21 6.89 11.78
C PHE A 378 11.74 7.07 11.37
N GLU A 379 10.79 6.77 12.26
CA GLU A 379 9.35 7.01 12.02
C GLU A 379 8.93 8.46 12.29
N LEU A 380 9.78 9.27 12.94
CA LEU A 380 9.43 10.59 13.46
C LEU A 380 10.15 11.75 12.76
N VAL A 381 11.31 11.49 12.18
CA VAL A 381 12.11 12.52 11.50
C VAL A 381 11.69 12.68 10.04
N PRO A 382 11.89 13.88 9.45
CA PRO A 382 11.77 14.09 8.02
C PRO A 382 12.56 13.09 7.17
N LEU A 383 12.01 12.68 6.03
CA LEU A 383 12.55 11.59 5.23
C LEU A 383 14.02 11.81 4.83
N ARG A 384 14.39 13.03 4.43
CA ARG A 384 15.77 13.40 4.04
C ARG A 384 16.83 13.18 5.13
N ARG A 385 16.45 13.21 6.41
CA ARG A 385 17.41 13.03 7.52
C ARG A 385 17.81 11.57 7.71
N ARG A 386 16.96 10.64 7.28
CA ARG A 386 17.12 9.21 7.52
C ARG A 386 18.37 8.67 6.82
N HIS A 387 18.77 9.22 5.68
CA HIS A 387 19.96 8.78 4.93
C HIS A 387 21.24 8.89 5.79
N ALA A 388 21.45 10.04 6.43
CA ALA A 388 22.59 10.25 7.33
C ALA A 388 22.48 9.39 8.61
N MET A 389 21.27 9.25 9.17
CA MET A 389 21.05 8.38 10.33
C MET A 389 21.30 6.90 10.01
N ALA A 390 20.96 6.44 8.80
CA ALA A 390 21.24 5.09 8.34
C ALA A 390 22.74 4.82 8.23
N LEU A 391 23.52 5.85 7.86
CA LEU A 391 24.98 5.77 7.90
C LEU A 391 25.50 5.61 9.34
N GLU A 392 24.97 6.36 10.32
CA GLU A 392 25.33 6.14 11.74
C GLU A 392 24.98 4.71 12.18
N VAL A 393 23.79 4.21 11.83
CA VAL A 393 23.38 2.82 12.12
C VAL A 393 24.35 1.81 11.49
N ALA A 394 24.74 2.00 10.22
CA ALA A 394 25.68 1.11 9.55
C ALA A 394 27.07 1.13 10.21
N LEU A 395 27.60 2.30 10.57
CA LEU A 395 28.90 2.45 11.23
C LEU A 395 28.91 1.85 12.64
N ARG A 396 27.86 2.11 13.45
CA ARG A 396 27.72 1.58 14.82
C ARG A 396 27.43 0.09 14.81
N GLY A 397 26.61 -0.36 13.88
CA GLY A 397 26.24 -1.76 13.64
C GLY A 397 27.30 -2.57 12.88
N ARG A 398 28.44 -1.97 12.52
CA ARG A 398 29.54 -2.63 11.80
C ARG A 398 29.15 -3.28 10.48
N GLY A 399 28.25 -2.62 9.75
CA GLY A 399 27.71 -3.10 8.48
C GLY A 399 26.71 -4.24 8.64
N ALA A 400 26.39 -4.68 9.87
CA ALA A 400 25.49 -5.81 10.06
C ALA A 400 24.01 -5.46 9.82
N PHE A 401 23.69 -4.17 9.77
CA PHE A 401 22.32 -3.66 9.65
C PHE A 401 22.26 -2.53 8.61
N PRO A 402 22.37 -2.84 7.31
CA PRO A 402 22.19 -1.85 6.26
C PRO A 402 20.73 -1.40 6.24
N ILE A 403 20.48 -0.13 6.52
CA ILE A 403 19.15 0.47 6.39
C ILE A 403 19.05 1.13 5.02
N GLN A 404 18.35 0.48 4.10
CA GLN A 404 18.16 0.98 2.74
C GLN A 404 17.03 2.01 2.73
N THR A 405 17.37 3.25 3.09
CA THR A 405 16.41 4.36 3.27
C THR A 405 15.64 4.79 2.02
N ARG A 406 16.11 4.36 0.85
CA ARG A 406 15.42 4.50 -0.44
C ARG A 406 14.61 3.25 -0.80
N ALA A 407 14.59 2.17 -0.02
CA ALA A 407 13.76 1.00 -0.32
C ALA A 407 12.28 1.23 0.06
N SER A 408 11.42 0.23 -0.16
CA SER A 408 10.04 0.31 0.33
C SER A 408 9.98 0.45 1.85
N THR A 409 8.99 1.18 2.37
CA THR A 409 8.85 1.41 3.82
C THR A 409 8.79 0.09 4.60
N HIS A 410 8.20 -0.95 4.02
CA HIS A 410 8.16 -2.28 4.62
C HIS A 410 9.57 -2.90 4.79
N LEU A 411 10.44 -2.80 3.78
CA LEU A 411 11.82 -3.31 3.89
C LEU A 411 12.60 -2.54 4.94
N GLN A 412 12.46 -1.21 4.93
CA GLN A 412 13.11 -0.34 5.91
C GLN A 412 12.73 -0.70 7.35
N ARG A 413 11.42 -0.84 7.62
CA ARG A 413 10.91 -1.27 8.94
C ARG A 413 11.41 -2.65 9.33
N ALA A 414 11.54 -3.58 8.38
CA ALA A 414 12.10 -4.89 8.64
C ALA A 414 13.59 -4.81 9.04
N GLN A 415 14.39 -4.01 8.33
CA GLN A 415 15.81 -3.77 8.64
C GLN A 415 15.99 -3.08 10.00
N LEU A 416 15.17 -2.07 10.31
CA LEU A 416 15.18 -1.39 11.61
C LEU A 416 14.87 -2.36 12.75
N ARG A 417 13.82 -3.19 12.61
CA ARG A 417 13.47 -4.22 13.61
C ARG A 417 14.60 -5.22 13.84
N ALA A 418 15.33 -5.60 12.80
CA ALA A 418 16.47 -6.51 12.92
C ALA A 418 17.63 -5.92 13.75
N ALA A 419 17.78 -4.59 13.77
CA ALA A 419 18.84 -3.90 14.50
C ALA A 419 18.54 -3.66 15.99
N VAL A 420 17.27 -3.69 16.42
CA VAL A 420 16.82 -3.26 17.77
C VAL A 420 17.60 -3.92 18.90
N ALA A 421 17.80 -5.25 18.84
CA ALA A 421 18.48 -5.98 19.90
C ALA A 421 19.95 -5.56 20.05
N SER A 422 20.66 -5.35 18.94
CA SER A 422 22.05 -4.89 18.93
C SER A 422 22.17 -3.43 19.35
N ALA A 423 21.23 -2.59 18.89
CA ALA A 423 21.28 -1.14 19.10
C ALA A 423 21.21 -0.73 20.57
N ARG A 424 20.58 -1.54 21.44
CA ARG A 424 20.56 -1.31 22.89
C ARG A 424 21.95 -1.29 23.55
N GLN A 425 22.96 -1.85 22.89
CA GLN A 425 24.33 -1.94 23.40
C GLN A 425 25.27 -0.88 22.79
N TRP A 426 24.81 -0.10 21.81
CA TRP A 426 25.65 0.87 21.14
C TRP A 426 25.94 2.07 22.05
N ASN A 427 27.22 2.42 22.18
CA ASN A 427 27.63 3.67 22.80
C ASN A 427 27.73 4.77 21.73
N LEU A 428 26.73 5.64 21.66
CA LEU A 428 26.66 6.73 20.70
C LEU A 428 27.50 7.96 21.09
N GLU A 429 28.04 8.01 22.31
CA GLU A 429 28.98 9.07 22.74
C GLU A 429 30.43 8.77 22.34
N SER A 430 30.76 7.50 22.07
CA SER A 430 32.11 7.11 21.67
C SER A 430 32.39 7.48 20.21
N PRO A 431 33.62 7.89 19.85
CA PRO A 431 33.99 8.08 18.46
C PRO A 431 33.98 6.78 17.67
N PHE A 432 33.79 6.86 16.35
CA PHE A 432 33.79 5.67 15.49
C PHE A 432 35.10 4.88 15.55
N ARG A 433 36.25 5.56 15.76
CA ARG A 433 37.59 4.93 15.85
C ARG A 433 37.81 4.06 17.09
N THR A 434 37.01 4.22 18.15
CA THR A 434 37.17 3.45 19.41
C THR A 434 36.32 2.20 19.45
N LEU A 435 35.51 1.95 18.42
CA LEU A 435 34.73 0.74 18.31
C LEU A 435 35.73 -0.44 18.11
N SER A 436 35.79 -1.38 19.06
CA SER A 436 36.86 -2.39 19.17
C SER A 436 36.56 -3.73 18.47
N THR A 437 35.38 -3.90 17.88
CA THR A 437 34.96 -5.13 17.20
C THR A 437 35.24 -5.11 15.69
N PRO A 438 35.65 -6.25 15.08
CA PRO A 438 35.84 -6.36 13.64
C PRO A 438 34.53 -6.12 12.86
N TRP A 439 34.63 -5.46 11.70
CA TRP A 439 33.54 -5.39 10.70
C TRP A 439 33.20 -6.80 10.20
N ARG A 440 31.92 -7.07 9.93
CA ARG A 440 31.38 -8.42 9.64
C ARG A 440 32.32 -9.31 8.81
N ALA A 441 32.66 -10.48 9.34
CA ALA A 441 33.31 -11.58 8.61
C ALA A 441 32.32 -12.73 8.38
N SER A 442 31.22 -12.50 7.64
CA SER A 442 30.40 -13.60 7.09
C SER A 442 29.38 -13.05 6.10
N GLY A 443 29.31 -13.68 4.92
CA GLY A 443 28.42 -13.34 3.82
C GLY A 443 26.96 -13.39 4.24
N ALA A 444 26.37 -12.23 4.47
CA ALA A 444 24.92 -12.11 4.58
C ALA A 444 24.33 -12.54 3.23
N ARG A 445 23.37 -13.46 3.26
CA ARG A 445 22.48 -13.62 2.11
C ARG A 445 21.71 -12.30 1.97
N PRO A 446 21.48 -11.79 0.75
CA PRO A 446 20.62 -10.63 0.58
C PRO A 446 19.31 -10.94 1.31
N ALA A 447 18.88 -10.02 2.17
CA ALA A 447 17.57 -10.12 2.77
C ALA A 447 16.59 -10.10 1.59
N SER A 448 16.05 -11.26 1.21
CA SER A 448 15.02 -11.33 0.18
C SER A 448 13.99 -10.28 0.54
N THR A 449 13.65 -9.39 -0.40
CA THR A 449 12.56 -8.43 -0.18
C THR A 449 11.42 -9.25 0.39
N PRO A 450 10.97 -9.03 1.64
CA PRO A 450 10.04 -9.95 2.25
C PRO A 450 8.83 -10.01 1.34
N ARG A 451 8.57 -11.17 0.72
CA ARG A 451 7.25 -11.43 0.17
C ARG A 451 6.31 -11.16 1.33
N LEU A 452 5.32 -10.31 1.11
CA LEU A 452 4.40 -9.87 2.15
C LEU A 452 4.10 -11.07 3.05
N PRO A 453 4.52 -11.02 4.32
CA PRO A 453 4.56 -12.21 5.14
C PRO A 453 3.14 -12.74 5.23
N VAL A 454 2.89 -13.91 4.63
CA VAL A 454 1.68 -14.67 4.92
C VAL A 454 1.87 -15.20 6.33
N ARG A 455 1.56 -14.35 7.30
CA ARG A 455 1.78 -14.66 8.71
C ARG A 455 0.76 -15.71 9.08
N ARG A 456 1.27 -16.87 9.46
CA ARG A 456 0.49 -18.00 9.95
C ARG A 456 -0.20 -17.59 11.24
N GLN A 457 -1.50 -17.34 11.17
CA GLN A 457 -2.39 -17.67 12.25
C GLN A 457 -3.10 -18.95 11.83
N GLU A 458 -3.11 -19.94 12.70
CA GLU A 458 -3.98 -21.10 12.56
C GLU A 458 -5.37 -20.67 13.04
N PRO A 459 -6.34 -20.39 12.17
CA PRO A 459 -7.71 -20.40 12.61
C PRO A 459 -8.04 -21.83 13.02
N LEU A 460 -8.44 -22.01 14.27
CA LEU A 460 -9.18 -23.20 14.68
C LEU A 460 -10.46 -23.23 13.84
N LEU A 461 -10.47 -24.12 12.86
CA LEU A 461 -11.61 -24.36 11.97
C LEU A 461 -12.79 -24.79 12.85
N SER A 462 -13.74 -23.89 13.10
CA SER A 462 -14.99 -24.30 13.73
C SER A 462 -15.74 -25.21 12.75
N ALA A 463 -16.36 -26.28 13.27
CA ALA A 463 -17.15 -27.22 12.47
C ALA A 463 -18.39 -26.57 11.81
N GLU A 464 -18.70 -25.32 12.15
CA GLU A 464 -19.86 -24.56 11.66
C GLU A 464 -19.49 -23.49 10.60
N GLY A 465 -18.21 -23.27 10.31
CA GLY A 465 -17.75 -22.29 9.33
C GLY A 465 -17.86 -22.76 7.87
N LEU A 466 -17.73 -21.82 6.92
CA LEU A 466 -17.67 -22.08 5.48
C LEU A 466 -16.30 -21.73 4.92
N ALA A 467 -15.77 -22.56 4.01
CA ALA A 467 -14.55 -22.24 3.26
C ALA A 467 -14.92 -21.66 1.89
N VAL A 468 -14.43 -20.47 1.57
CA VAL A 468 -14.51 -19.89 0.21
C VAL A 468 -13.36 -20.48 -0.61
N THR A 469 -13.69 -21.15 -1.71
CA THR A 469 -12.70 -21.84 -2.55
C THR A 469 -12.51 -21.25 -3.93
N SER A 470 -13.43 -20.39 -4.35
CA SER A 470 -13.33 -19.61 -5.57
C SER A 470 -14.32 -18.46 -5.52
N MET A 471 -14.03 -17.39 -6.26
CA MET A 471 -14.92 -16.23 -6.37
C MET A 471 -15.07 -15.77 -7.82
N GLY A 472 -16.27 -15.28 -8.15
CA GLY A 472 -16.57 -14.59 -9.40
C GLY A 472 -17.09 -13.19 -9.09
N LEU A 473 -16.67 -12.20 -9.87
CA LEU A 473 -17.09 -10.82 -9.70
C LEU A 473 -17.17 -10.14 -11.05
N VAL A 474 -18.24 -9.38 -11.26
CA VAL A 474 -18.36 -8.42 -12.36
C VAL A 474 -18.81 -7.09 -11.77
N SER A 475 -18.09 -6.02 -12.10
CA SER A 475 -18.38 -4.66 -11.66
C SER A 475 -17.86 -3.64 -12.67
N ALA A 476 -18.08 -2.36 -12.41
CA ALA A 476 -17.58 -1.27 -13.26
C ALA A 476 -16.05 -1.28 -13.44
N LEU A 477 -15.31 -1.99 -12.56
CA LEU A 477 -13.84 -2.07 -12.59
C LEU A 477 -13.29 -3.35 -13.25
N GLY A 478 -14.13 -4.32 -13.61
CA GLY A 478 -13.63 -5.54 -14.23
C GLY A 478 -14.59 -6.73 -14.22
N GLU A 479 -14.12 -7.84 -14.77
CA GLU A 479 -14.90 -9.06 -14.97
C GLU A 479 -14.44 -10.24 -14.10
N ASP A 480 -13.53 -10.00 -13.16
CA ASP A 480 -13.09 -10.99 -12.20
C ASP A 480 -12.78 -10.38 -10.84
N ALA A 481 -12.71 -11.24 -9.81
CA ALA A 481 -12.49 -10.80 -8.44
C ALA A 481 -11.11 -10.19 -8.22
N ALA A 482 -10.09 -10.69 -8.93
CA ALA A 482 -8.71 -10.25 -8.73
C ALA A 482 -8.50 -8.83 -9.28
N GLY A 483 -8.84 -8.60 -10.54
CA GLY A 483 -8.73 -7.32 -11.24
C GLY A 483 -9.63 -6.25 -10.62
N SER A 484 -10.91 -6.56 -10.37
CA SER A 484 -11.84 -5.60 -9.78
C SER A 484 -11.42 -5.16 -8.37
N CYS A 485 -11.02 -6.09 -7.50
CA CYS A 485 -10.53 -5.72 -6.16
C CYS A 485 -9.17 -5.01 -6.21
N ALA A 486 -8.28 -5.36 -7.14
CA ALA A 486 -7.00 -4.67 -7.32
C ALA A 486 -7.20 -3.22 -7.79
N ALA A 487 -8.09 -3.00 -8.77
CA ALA A 487 -8.51 -1.68 -9.22
C ALA A 487 -9.14 -0.85 -8.08
N GLY A 488 -10.05 -1.47 -7.31
CA GLY A 488 -10.68 -0.80 -6.18
C GLY A 488 -9.69 -0.43 -5.06
N ARG A 489 -8.74 -1.31 -4.74
CA ARG A 489 -7.65 -1.04 -3.79
C ARG A 489 -6.74 0.09 -4.26
N ALA A 490 -6.49 0.17 -5.57
CA ALA A 490 -5.71 1.24 -6.19
C ALA A 490 -6.49 2.57 -6.28
N ALA A 491 -7.72 2.62 -5.75
CA ALA A 491 -8.62 3.77 -5.83
C ALA A 491 -8.95 4.22 -7.26
N LEU A 492 -8.95 3.28 -8.22
CA LEU A 492 -9.47 3.56 -9.55
C LEU A 492 -10.99 3.72 -9.48
N LEU A 493 -11.47 4.87 -9.94
CA LEU A 493 -12.89 5.18 -10.05
C LEU A 493 -13.30 5.17 -11.53
N ARG A 494 -14.40 4.47 -11.81
CA ARG A 494 -15.09 4.47 -13.11
C ARG A 494 -16.52 4.95 -12.93
N ILE A 495 -16.63 6.19 -12.47
CA ILE A 495 -17.88 6.94 -12.44
C ILE A 495 -18.11 7.49 -13.84
N GLN A 496 -19.25 7.19 -14.41
CA GLN A 496 -19.63 7.64 -15.76
C GLN A 496 -21.04 8.18 -15.76
N GLU A 497 -21.34 8.99 -16.77
CA GLU A 497 -22.69 9.40 -17.11
C GLU A 497 -23.59 8.16 -17.30
N LEU A 498 -24.78 8.20 -16.71
CA LEU A 498 -25.78 7.15 -16.83
C LEU A 498 -26.71 7.47 -18.00
N GLU A 499 -26.85 6.51 -18.91
CA GLU A 499 -27.73 6.62 -20.07
C GLU A 499 -29.18 6.88 -19.62
N GLU A 500 -29.84 7.89 -20.20
CA GLU A 500 -31.26 8.21 -19.97
C GLU A 500 -31.66 8.54 -18.52
N ALA A 501 -30.70 8.94 -17.67
CA ALA A 501 -30.96 9.33 -16.29
C ALA A 501 -30.47 10.75 -15.99
N TYR A 502 -31.38 11.64 -15.61
CA TYR A 502 -31.11 13.05 -15.35
C TYR A 502 -31.55 13.45 -13.94
N VAL A 503 -30.84 14.41 -13.35
CA VAL A 503 -31.10 15.00 -12.03
C VAL A 503 -31.12 16.53 -12.13
N PHE A 504 -31.93 17.17 -11.32
CA PHE A 504 -32.02 18.62 -11.30
C PHE A 504 -30.84 19.25 -10.55
N ASP A 505 -30.15 20.19 -11.19
CA ASP A 505 -29.13 21.03 -10.55
C ASP A 505 -29.71 22.39 -10.15
N PRO A 506 -29.84 22.69 -8.84
CA PRO A 506 -30.41 23.94 -8.37
C PRO A 506 -29.52 25.16 -8.66
N ALA A 507 -28.22 25.00 -8.92
CA ALA A 507 -27.31 26.10 -9.22
C ALA A 507 -27.50 26.60 -10.66
N SER A 508 -27.45 25.69 -11.64
CA SER A 508 -27.71 26.01 -13.06
C SER A 508 -29.19 26.15 -13.38
N ARG A 509 -30.07 25.54 -12.57
CA ARG A 509 -31.52 25.36 -12.82
C ARG A 509 -31.81 24.52 -14.06
N GLU A 510 -30.90 23.63 -14.42
CA GLU A 510 -31.02 22.73 -15.56
C GLU A 510 -31.02 21.26 -15.11
N GLU A 511 -31.52 20.38 -15.97
CA GLU A 511 -31.32 18.94 -15.81
C GLU A 511 -29.90 18.58 -16.26
N THR A 512 -29.18 17.87 -15.40
CA THR A 512 -27.82 17.38 -15.67
C THR A 512 -27.82 15.86 -15.62
N PRO A 513 -26.91 15.18 -16.34
CA PRO A 513 -26.87 13.73 -16.30
C PRO A 513 -26.53 13.21 -14.90
N ALA A 514 -27.15 12.09 -14.51
CA ALA A 514 -26.77 11.37 -13.31
C ALA A 514 -25.46 10.59 -13.56
N TYR A 515 -24.71 10.35 -12.49
CA TYR A 515 -23.43 9.65 -12.54
C TYR A 515 -23.45 8.39 -11.68
N GLY A 516 -22.80 7.32 -12.15
CA GLY A 516 -22.74 6.06 -11.41
C GLY A 516 -21.69 5.08 -11.94
N HIS A 517 -21.60 3.94 -11.26
CA HIS A 517 -20.70 2.84 -11.61
C HIS A 517 -21.47 1.77 -12.39
N SER A 518 -21.44 1.85 -13.72
CA SER A 518 -22.15 0.89 -14.59
C SER A 518 -21.21 -0.09 -15.29
N VAL A 519 -21.78 -1.20 -15.77
CA VAL A 519 -21.13 -2.31 -16.48
C VAL A 519 -21.69 -2.40 -17.91
N PRO A 520 -21.53 -1.36 -18.74
CA PRO A 520 -22.25 -1.24 -20.01
C PRO A 520 -21.97 -2.38 -21.00
N TRP A 521 -20.80 -3.02 -20.94
CA TRP A 521 -20.48 -4.17 -21.80
C TRP A 521 -21.28 -5.44 -21.44
N VAL A 522 -21.95 -5.46 -20.29
CA VAL A 522 -22.86 -6.55 -19.87
C VAL A 522 -24.31 -6.13 -19.93
N THR A 523 -24.62 -4.90 -19.53
CA THR A 523 -25.99 -4.51 -19.19
C THR A 523 -26.64 -3.54 -20.18
N ARG A 524 -25.87 -2.94 -21.11
CA ARG A 524 -26.42 -2.04 -22.13
C ARG A 524 -27.50 -2.76 -22.96
N GLY A 525 -28.63 -2.09 -23.15
CA GLY A 525 -29.79 -2.64 -23.85
C GLY A 525 -30.67 -3.58 -23.01
N PHE A 526 -30.34 -3.82 -21.74
CA PHE A 526 -31.16 -4.61 -20.80
C PHE A 526 -31.72 -3.75 -19.67
N THR A 527 -32.98 -4.02 -19.30
CA THR A 527 -33.72 -3.38 -18.20
C THR A 527 -34.34 -4.43 -17.26
N GLY A 528 -34.67 -4.02 -16.04
CA GLY A 528 -35.30 -4.84 -15.00
C GLY A 528 -34.71 -6.24 -14.87
N LEU A 529 -35.57 -7.27 -14.95
CA LEU A 529 -35.16 -8.67 -14.84
C LEU A 529 -34.08 -9.07 -15.86
N GLY A 530 -34.15 -8.55 -17.09
CA GLY A 530 -33.18 -8.87 -18.14
C GLY A 530 -31.76 -8.39 -17.76
N ARG A 531 -31.69 -7.20 -17.15
CA ARG A 531 -30.43 -6.61 -16.67
C ARG A 531 -29.80 -7.43 -15.56
N LEU A 532 -30.59 -7.83 -14.56
CA LEU A 532 -30.14 -8.70 -13.47
C LEU A 532 -29.70 -10.07 -13.99
N VAL A 533 -30.42 -10.65 -14.96
CA VAL A 533 -30.04 -11.93 -15.58
C VAL A 533 -28.69 -11.82 -16.30
N ALA A 534 -28.47 -10.74 -17.07
CA ALA A 534 -27.21 -10.51 -17.76
C ALA A 534 -26.05 -10.35 -16.76
N LEU A 535 -26.24 -9.53 -15.73
CA LEU A 535 -25.25 -9.28 -14.69
C LEU A 535 -24.91 -10.55 -13.90
N GLY A 536 -25.94 -11.27 -13.42
CA GLY A 536 -25.80 -12.54 -12.71
C GLY A 536 -25.14 -13.64 -13.52
N ALA A 537 -25.52 -13.80 -14.79
CA ALA A 537 -24.89 -14.77 -15.67
C ALA A 537 -23.42 -14.43 -15.92
N SER A 538 -23.07 -13.15 -16.04
CA SER A 538 -21.66 -12.71 -16.14
C SER A 538 -20.88 -12.98 -14.85
N GLY A 539 -21.46 -12.73 -13.67
CA GLY A 539 -20.85 -13.07 -12.38
C GLY A 539 -20.61 -14.59 -12.22
N LEU A 540 -21.55 -15.43 -12.64
CA LEU A 540 -21.36 -16.88 -12.65
C LEU A 540 -20.32 -17.34 -13.68
N ARG A 541 -20.25 -16.72 -14.87
CA ARG A 541 -19.17 -16.97 -15.83
C ARG A 541 -17.81 -16.63 -15.24
N SER A 542 -17.71 -15.50 -14.53
CA SER A 542 -16.50 -15.10 -13.82
C SER A 542 -16.07 -16.18 -12.82
N LEU A 543 -17.00 -16.71 -12.03
CA LEU A 543 -16.73 -17.82 -11.11
C LEU A 543 -16.25 -19.08 -11.84
N GLN A 544 -16.88 -19.46 -12.96
CA GLN A 544 -16.48 -20.62 -13.76
C GLN A 544 -15.08 -20.49 -14.38
N ARG A 545 -14.67 -19.27 -14.76
CA ARG A 545 -13.29 -19.03 -15.22
C ARG A 545 -12.28 -19.30 -14.09
N ALA A 546 -12.65 -19.00 -12.85
CA ALA A 546 -11.78 -19.18 -11.67
C ALA A 546 -11.75 -20.63 -11.13
N SER A 547 -12.90 -21.33 -11.10
CA SER A 547 -12.98 -22.69 -10.53
C SER A 547 -13.02 -23.83 -11.56
N GLY A 548 -13.14 -23.55 -12.85
CA GLY A 548 -13.42 -24.56 -13.88
C GLY A 548 -14.91 -24.86 -14.06
N GLN A 549 -15.24 -25.95 -14.76
CA GLN A 549 -16.63 -26.36 -14.99
C GLN A 549 -17.28 -26.93 -13.72
N ASP A 550 -18.56 -26.64 -13.56
CA ASP A 550 -19.34 -27.03 -12.39
C ASP A 550 -20.11 -28.32 -12.63
N ASP A 551 -20.05 -29.24 -11.66
CA ASP A 551 -21.02 -30.32 -11.53
C ASP A 551 -22.27 -29.79 -10.82
N TRP A 552 -23.17 -29.17 -11.60
CA TRP A 552 -24.37 -28.51 -11.07
C TRP A 552 -25.28 -29.45 -10.27
N GLU A 553 -25.27 -30.76 -10.53
CA GLU A 553 -26.10 -31.75 -9.81
C GLU A 553 -25.68 -31.92 -8.34
N LYS A 554 -24.47 -31.47 -7.99
CA LYS A 554 -23.92 -31.52 -6.64
C LYS A 554 -23.90 -30.17 -5.92
N VAL A 555 -24.37 -29.13 -6.59
CA VAL A 555 -24.25 -27.73 -6.15
C VAL A 555 -25.61 -27.14 -5.80
N ALA A 556 -25.69 -26.40 -4.70
CA ALA A 556 -26.79 -25.48 -4.44
C ALA A 556 -26.46 -24.08 -5.00
N LEU A 557 -27.42 -23.41 -5.64
CA LEU A 557 -27.30 -22.03 -6.10
C LEU A 557 -28.25 -21.12 -5.29
N LEU A 558 -27.66 -20.27 -4.46
CA LEU A 558 -28.35 -19.35 -3.56
C LEU A 558 -28.03 -17.91 -3.98
N VAL A 559 -29.02 -17.18 -4.48
CA VAL A 559 -28.84 -15.85 -5.08
C VAL A 559 -29.58 -14.79 -4.28
N THR A 560 -28.94 -13.67 -3.97
CA THR A 560 -29.55 -12.49 -3.36
C THR A 560 -29.73 -11.37 -4.39
N THR A 561 -30.85 -10.66 -4.36
CA THR A 561 -31.14 -9.50 -5.23
C THR A 561 -32.02 -8.48 -4.50
N HIS A 562 -32.24 -7.29 -5.08
CA HIS A 562 -33.13 -6.29 -4.48
C HIS A 562 -34.53 -6.84 -4.15
N GLY A 563 -35.08 -6.39 -3.02
CA GLY A 563 -36.46 -6.69 -2.62
C GLY A 563 -37.50 -5.71 -3.20
N GLY A 564 -37.11 -4.78 -4.07
CA GLY A 564 -38.01 -3.73 -4.58
C GLY A 564 -38.39 -2.68 -3.53
N VAL A 565 -37.55 -2.51 -2.50
CA VAL A 565 -37.80 -1.57 -1.39
C VAL A 565 -37.95 -0.15 -1.92
N HIS A 566 -37.05 0.33 -2.80
CA HIS A 566 -37.11 1.68 -3.34
C HIS A 566 -38.38 1.91 -4.19
N ALA A 567 -38.82 0.91 -4.96
CA ALA A 567 -40.08 0.98 -5.71
C ALA A 567 -41.29 1.12 -4.79
N ARG A 568 -41.34 0.30 -3.72
CA ARG A 568 -42.40 0.42 -2.69
C ARG A 568 -42.37 1.78 -2.01
N LEU A 569 -41.19 2.23 -1.60
CA LEU A 569 -41.00 3.50 -0.90
C LEU A 569 -41.38 4.70 -1.78
N HIS A 570 -41.13 4.63 -3.08
CA HIS A 570 -41.54 5.65 -4.04
C HIS A 570 -43.06 5.67 -4.22
N ALA A 571 -43.68 4.49 -4.43
CA ALA A 571 -45.13 4.37 -4.56
C ALA A 571 -45.86 4.91 -3.32
N GLU A 572 -45.37 4.62 -2.11
CA GLU A 572 -45.90 5.17 -0.85
C GLU A 572 -45.83 6.71 -0.81
N GLN A 573 -44.74 7.30 -1.32
CA GLN A 573 -44.57 8.76 -1.39
C GLN A 573 -45.54 9.41 -2.39
N GLU A 574 -45.91 8.69 -3.45
CA GLU A 574 -46.88 9.13 -4.45
C GLU A 574 -48.34 8.79 -4.08
N GLY A 575 -48.58 8.11 -2.94
CA GLY A 575 -49.91 7.65 -2.54
C GLY A 575 -50.45 6.48 -3.39
N ALA A 576 -49.57 5.78 -4.11
CA ALA A 576 -49.89 4.61 -4.94
C ALA A 576 -49.76 3.29 -4.16
N THR A 577 -50.43 2.23 -4.63
CA THR A 577 -50.31 0.89 -4.03
C THR A 577 -48.99 0.21 -4.44
N PRO A 578 -48.33 -0.57 -3.55
CA PRO A 578 -47.05 -1.21 -3.87
C PRO A 578 -47.19 -2.51 -4.69
N ALA A 579 -48.24 -2.64 -5.50
CA ALA A 579 -48.54 -3.84 -6.28
C ALA A 579 -47.42 -4.22 -7.25
N GLU A 580 -46.77 -3.22 -7.86
CA GLU A 580 -45.61 -3.41 -8.74
C GLU A 580 -44.44 -4.07 -8.00
N ALA A 581 -44.15 -3.63 -6.78
CA ALA A 581 -43.06 -4.18 -5.97
C ALA A 581 -43.33 -5.65 -5.61
N VAL A 582 -44.57 -6.01 -5.26
CA VAL A 582 -44.96 -7.39 -4.94
C VAL A 582 -44.89 -8.30 -6.18
N SER A 583 -45.36 -7.81 -7.33
CA SER A 583 -45.28 -8.51 -8.61
C SER A 583 -43.82 -8.78 -8.99
N LEU A 584 -42.96 -7.77 -8.85
CA LEU A 584 -41.53 -7.87 -9.12
C LEU A 584 -40.84 -8.91 -8.22
N GLN A 585 -41.12 -8.93 -6.91
CA GLN A 585 -40.57 -9.94 -6.00
C GLN A 585 -40.94 -11.36 -6.44
N THR A 586 -42.21 -11.57 -6.79
CA THR A 586 -42.71 -12.87 -7.28
C THR A 586 -41.99 -13.27 -8.57
N GLN A 587 -41.84 -12.33 -9.50
CA GLN A 587 -41.15 -12.55 -10.78
C GLN A 587 -39.67 -12.93 -10.56
N LEU A 588 -38.97 -12.24 -9.66
CA LEU A 588 -37.58 -12.52 -9.32
C LEU A 588 -37.44 -13.93 -8.73
N GLN A 589 -38.29 -14.30 -7.77
CA GLN A 589 -38.25 -15.63 -7.16
C GLN A 589 -38.50 -16.77 -8.15
N GLN A 590 -39.36 -16.56 -9.14
CA GLN A 590 -39.74 -17.60 -10.10
C GLN A 590 -38.82 -17.68 -11.33
N SER A 591 -38.36 -16.54 -11.85
CA SER A 591 -37.75 -16.48 -13.18
C SER A 591 -36.25 -16.14 -13.20
N LEU A 592 -35.68 -15.62 -12.12
CA LEU A 592 -34.31 -15.11 -12.10
C LEU A 592 -33.28 -16.21 -12.37
N ILE A 593 -33.22 -17.22 -11.49
CA ILE A 593 -32.26 -18.32 -11.60
C ILE A 593 -32.45 -19.11 -12.91
N PRO A 594 -33.67 -19.53 -13.31
CA PRO A 594 -33.85 -20.26 -14.58
C PRO A 594 -33.34 -19.50 -15.80
N ARG A 595 -33.55 -18.18 -15.87
CA ARG A 595 -33.06 -17.35 -16.98
C ARG A 595 -31.55 -17.15 -16.93
N MET A 596 -30.96 -17.00 -15.75
CA MET A 596 -29.49 -16.95 -15.59
C MET A 596 -28.85 -18.25 -16.08
N LEU A 597 -29.35 -19.40 -15.64
CA LEU A 597 -28.82 -20.72 -16.03
C LEU A 597 -28.95 -20.95 -17.54
N LYS A 598 -30.08 -20.57 -18.13
CA LYS A 598 -30.27 -20.62 -19.59
C LYS A 598 -29.26 -19.74 -20.33
N THR A 599 -29.01 -18.53 -19.84
CA THR A 599 -28.04 -17.58 -20.42
C THR A 599 -26.61 -18.09 -20.29
N LEU A 600 -26.31 -18.83 -19.21
CA LEU A 600 -25.03 -19.48 -18.98
C LEU A 600 -24.83 -20.76 -19.83
N GLY A 601 -25.90 -21.27 -20.46
CA GLY A 601 -25.86 -22.52 -21.23
C GLY A 601 -25.85 -23.77 -20.35
N VAL A 602 -26.26 -23.66 -19.09
CA VAL A 602 -26.34 -24.79 -18.14
C VAL A 602 -27.48 -25.71 -18.53
N ARG A 603 -27.16 -26.98 -18.81
CA ARG A 603 -28.14 -27.99 -19.25
C ARG A 603 -28.78 -28.74 -18.09
N GLN A 604 -28.01 -29.01 -17.03
CA GLN A 604 -28.45 -29.69 -15.81
C GLN A 604 -28.61 -28.67 -14.70
N ALA A 605 -29.81 -28.57 -14.13
CA ALA A 605 -30.11 -27.55 -13.14
C ALA A 605 -29.44 -27.87 -11.79
N PRO A 606 -29.07 -26.84 -10.99
CA PRO A 606 -28.56 -27.04 -9.65
C PRO A 606 -29.53 -27.82 -8.77
N ARG A 607 -28.99 -28.68 -7.89
CA ARG A 607 -29.80 -29.54 -7.00
C ARG A 607 -30.73 -28.76 -6.08
N VAL A 608 -30.29 -27.58 -5.64
CA VAL A 608 -31.09 -26.64 -4.85
C VAL A 608 -30.95 -25.25 -5.47
N GLN A 609 -32.05 -24.53 -5.61
CA GLN A 609 -32.08 -23.18 -6.16
C GLN A 609 -32.98 -22.31 -5.26
N LYS A 610 -32.48 -21.17 -4.80
CA LYS A 610 -33.25 -20.27 -3.94
C LYS A 610 -32.84 -18.82 -4.15
N VAL A 611 -33.84 -17.95 -4.23
CA VAL A 611 -33.67 -16.50 -4.30
C VAL A 611 -34.00 -15.89 -2.93
N PHE A 612 -33.08 -15.08 -2.43
CA PHE A 612 -33.23 -14.23 -1.25
C PHE A 612 -33.34 -12.77 -1.69
N LEU A 613 -34.02 -11.95 -0.89
CA LEU A 613 -34.31 -10.55 -1.22
C LEU A 613 -33.68 -9.60 -0.19
N GLY A 614 -33.26 -8.41 -0.64
CA GLY A 614 -32.70 -7.34 0.20
C GLY A 614 -31.20 -7.47 0.43
N GLU A 615 -30.55 -6.38 0.86
CA GLU A 615 -29.08 -6.32 0.99
C GLU A 615 -28.55 -7.29 2.07
N ALA A 616 -29.33 -7.51 3.13
CA ALA A 616 -29.00 -8.47 4.19
C ALA A 616 -29.36 -9.93 3.84
N GLY A 617 -29.99 -10.18 2.69
CA GLY A 617 -30.38 -11.53 2.25
C GLY A 617 -29.19 -12.47 2.06
N PHE A 618 -28.00 -11.92 1.79
CA PHE A 618 -26.75 -12.69 1.67
C PHE A 618 -26.41 -13.48 2.94
N PHE A 619 -26.63 -12.92 4.13
CA PHE A 619 -26.36 -13.59 5.40
C PHE A 619 -27.32 -14.77 5.64
N GLN A 620 -28.58 -14.63 5.17
CA GLN A 620 -29.54 -15.73 5.18
C GLN A 620 -29.13 -16.83 4.19
N ALA A 621 -28.65 -16.45 3.01
CA ALA A 621 -28.15 -17.40 2.01
C ALA A 621 -26.93 -18.19 2.53
N LEU A 622 -26.00 -17.54 3.24
CA LEU A 622 -24.87 -18.22 3.88
C LEU A 622 -25.32 -19.20 4.97
N HIS A 623 -26.31 -18.82 5.79
CA HIS A 623 -26.86 -19.72 6.80
C HIS A 623 -27.52 -20.97 6.17
N GLU A 624 -28.31 -20.78 5.12
CA GLU A 624 -28.90 -21.89 4.35
C GLU A 624 -27.82 -22.77 3.71
N ALA A 625 -26.74 -22.18 3.16
CA ALA A 625 -25.63 -22.93 2.59
C ALA A 625 -24.95 -23.84 3.62
N ALA A 626 -24.66 -23.30 4.82
CA ALA A 626 -24.07 -24.08 5.91
C ALA A 626 -24.96 -25.26 6.31
N GLU A 627 -26.28 -25.04 6.38
CA GLU A 627 -27.23 -26.09 6.73
C GLU A 627 -27.35 -27.17 5.65
N LEU A 628 -27.39 -26.80 4.37
CA LEU A 628 -27.42 -27.75 3.26
C LEU A 628 -26.16 -28.63 3.20
N LEU A 629 -24.99 -28.04 3.46
CA LEU A 629 -23.71 -28.75 3.52
C LEU A 629 -23.63 -29.68 4.74
N ARG A 630 -24.04 -29.20 5.91
CA ARG A 630 -24.07 -29.97 7.17
C ARG A 630 -24.98 -31.19 7.07
N GLN A 631 -26.11 -31.06 6.36
CA GLN A 631 -27.04 -32.15 6.10
C GLN A 631 -26.58 -33.11 4.98
N GLY A 632 -25.45 -32.84 4.31
CA GLY A 632 -24.96 -33.64 3.18
C GLY A 632 -25.90 -33.61 1.96
N ARG A 633 -26.76 -32.59 1.84
CA ARG A 633 -27.70 -32.47 0.71
C ARG A 633 -27.00 -32.06 -0.58
N VAL A 634 -25.87 -31.38 -0.46
CA VAL A 634 -24.99 -30.92 -1.54
C VAL A 634 -23.55 -31.01 -1.07
N GLU A 635 -22.61 -31.10 -2.00
CA GLU A 635 -21.18 -31.11 -1.69
C GLU A 635 -20.63 -29.67 -1.63
N GLN A 636 -21.22 -28.76 -2.41
CA GLN A 636 -20.79 -27.37 -2.53
C GLN A 636 -22.01 -26.45 -2.71
N CYS A 637 -21.84 -25.17 -2.36
CA CYS A 637 -22.83 -24.13 -2.59
C CYS A 637 -22.19 -22.98 -3.37
N ILE A 638 -22.93 -22.40 -4.30
CA ILE A 638 -22.65 -21.08 -4.88
C ILE A 638 -23.59 -20.11 -4.19
N VAL A 639 -23.01 -19.16 -3.44
CA VAL A 639 -23.74 -18.12 -2.73
C VAL A 639 -23.31 -16.78 -3.31
N GLY A 640 -24.25 -15.96 -3.75
CA GLY A 640 -23.91 -14.66 -4.32
C GLY A 640 -25.03 -13.66 -4.31
N GLY A 641 -24.72 -12.47 -4.78
CA GLY A 641 -25.62 -11.33 -4.80
C GLY A 641 -25.38 -10.48 -6.04
N MET A 642 -26.46 -9.89 -6.55
CA MET A 642 -26.39 -8.99 -7.69
C MET A 642 -27.45 -7.90 -7.58
N ASP A 643 -27.12 -6.72 -8.06
CA ASP A 643 -28.04 -5.59 -8.09
C ASP A 643 -27.61 -4.56 -9.13
N SER A 644 -28.55 -3.71 -9.51
CA SER A 644 -28.31 -2.60 -10.42
C SER A 644 -29.11 -1.37 -10.01
N LEU A 645 -28.44 -0.40 -9.39
CA LEU A 645 -29.04 0.88 -9.00
C LEU A 645 -28.87 1.98 -10.06
N VAL A 646 -28.20 1.66 -11.17
CA VAL A 646 -27.91 2.59 -12.28
C VAL A 646 -28.98 2.60 -13.39
N GLU A 647 -30.05 1.80 -13.24
CA GLU A 647 -31.14 1.77 -14.21
C GLU A 647 -31.94 3.09 -14.20
N PRO A 648 -32.34 3.67 -15.34
CA PRO A 648 -32.95 5.01 -15.39
C PRO A 648 -34.16 5.20 -14.47
N GLU A 649 -35.06 4.22 -14.43
CA GLU A 649 -36.23 4.25 -13.55
C GLU A 649 -35.83 4.13 -12.07
N MET A 650 -34.82 3.33 -11.76
CA MET A 650 -34.29 3.23 -10.40
C MET A 650 -33.63 4.53 -9.97
N VAL A 651 -32.80 5.14 -10.82
CA VAL A 651 -32.13 6.42 -10.54
C VAL A 651 -33.15 7.53 -10.26
N ARG A 652 -34.21 7.62 -11.07
CA ARG A 652 -35.31 8.58 -10.83
C ARG A 652 -35.98 8.37 -9.48
N ARG A 653 -36.24 7.11 -9.10
CA ARG A 653 -36.80 6.78 -7.78
C ARG A 653 -35.85 7.17 -6.65
N LEU A 654 -34.55 6.90 -6.80
CA LEU A 654 -33.54 7.23 -5.80
C LEU A 654 -33.38 8.75 -5.62
N ASP A 655 -33.47 9.52 -6.70
CA ASP A 655 -33.46 10.98 -6.64
C ASP A 655 -34.71 11.54 -5.94
N ALA A 656 -35.90 11.04 -6.32
CA ALA A 656 -37.18 11.40 -5.69
C ALA A 656 -37.23 11.05 -4.19
N LEU A 657 -36.53 9.98 -3.78
CA LEU A 657 -36.36 9.55 -2.38
C LEU A 657 -35.23 10.30 -1.65
N ARG A 658 -34.50 11.21 -2.31
CA ARG A 658 -33.31 11.92 -1.79
C ARG A 658 -32.21 10.99 -1.27
N LEU A 659 -32.00 9.87 -1.96
CA LEU A 659 -30.96 8.89 -1.65
C LEU A 659 -29.77 8.99 -2.59
N LEU A 660 -30.01 9.42 -3.83
CA LEU A 660 -29.01 9.57 -4.87
C LEU A 660 -28.08 10.74 -4.57
N LYS A 661 -26.77 10.58 -4.83
CA LYS A 661 -25.83 11.71 -4.86
C LYS A 661 -26.10 12.56 -6.10
N SER A 662 -26.45 13.81 -5.90
CA SER A 662 -26.73 14.78 -6.97
C SER A 662 -26.30 16.19 -6.53
N PRO A 663 -26.28 17.19 -7.42
CA PRO A 663 -26.02 18.58 -7.03
C PRO A 663 -27.02 19.09 -5.97
N SER A 664 -28.27 18.62 -5.98
CA SER A 664 -29.28 18.93 -4.97
C SER A 664 -29.17 18.11 -3.69
N ASN A 665 -28.41 17.00 -3.70
CA ASN A 665 -28.20 16.11 -2.56
C ASN A 665 -26.74 15.63 -2.47
N PRO A 666 -25.82 16.45 -1.92
CA PRO A 666 -24.40 16.12 -1.88
C PRO A 666 -24.05 14.95 -0.94
N VAL A 667 -24.95 14.60 -0.01
CA VAL A 667 -24.81 13.54 1.01
C VAL A 667 -25.59 12.26 0.65
N GLY A 668 -25.96 12.10 -0.63
CA GLY A 668 -26.47 10.84 -1.17
C GLY A 668 -25.36 9.87 -1.57
N PHE A 669 -25.74 8.65 -1.92
CA PHE A 669 -24.81 7.63 -2.43
C PHE A 669 -24.71 7.63 -3.95
N VAL A 670 -23.55 7.23 -4.47
CA VAL A 670 -23.34 7.03 -5.92
C VAL A 670 -23.87 5.65 -6.29
N PRO A 671 -24.80 5.51 -7.25
CA PRO A 671 -25.39 4.24 -7.61
C PRO A 671 -24.37 3.39 -8.40
N GLY A 672 -24.43 2.08 -8.19
CA GLY A 672 -23.60 1.11 -8.91
C GLY A 672 -24.38 -0.13 -9.34
N GLU A 673 -23.72 -0.97 -10.11
CA GLU A 673 -24.18 -2.33 -10.40
C GLU A 673 -23.03 -3.33 -10.33
N ALA A 674 -23.29 -4.49 -9.74
CA ALA A 674 -22.33 -5.58 -9.64
C ALA A 674 -23.02 -6.93 -9.48
N ALA A 675 -22.30 -8.00 -9.79
CA ALA A 675 -22.65 -9.36 -9.40
C ALA A 675 -21.42 -10.05 -8.81
N ALA A 676 -21.54 -10.58 -7.60
CA ALA A 676 -20.48 -11.30 -6.90
C ALA A 676 -21.00 -12.67 -6.43
N PHE A 677 -20.25 -13.73 -6.73
CA PHE A 677 -20.58 -15.11 -6.37
C PHE A 677 -19.39 -15.80 -5.71
N LEU A 678 -19.66 -16.55 -4.65
CA LEU A 678 -18.68 -17.28 -3.85
C LEU A 678 -18.99 -18.77 -3.96
N ARG A 679 -18.00 -19.58 -4.29
CA ARG A 679 -18.09 -21.03 -4.10
C ARG A 679 -17.68 -21.36 -2.67
N VAL A 680 -18.62 -21.93 -1.91
CA VAL A 680 -18.42 -22.31 -0.52
C VAL A 680 -18.66 -23.79 -0.30
N GLU A 681 -17.90 -24.39 0.61
CA GLU A 681 -18.06 -25.76 1.05
C GLU A 681 -17.63 -25.92 2.52
N ALA A 682 -17.82 -27.11 3.09
CA ALA A 682 -17.34 -27.39 4.43
C ALA A 682 -15.79 -27.35 4.46
N PRO A 683 -15.15 -26.66 5.43
CA PRO A 683 -13.70 -26.55 5.46
C PRO A 683 -12.98 -27.90 5.44
N GLY A 684 -13.49 -28.91 6.17
CA GLY A 684 -12.94 -30.26 6.14
C GLY A 684 -12.95 -30.90 4.75
N ALA A 685 -14.01 -30.69 3.97
CA ALA A 685 -14.12 -31.20 2.60
C ALA A 685 -13.15 -30.49 1.65
N ALA A 686 -13.01 -29.15 1.78
CA ALA A 686 -12.05 -28.37 1.02
C ALA A 686 -10.61 -28.87 1.22
N LEU A 687 -10.23 -29.11 2.48
CA LEU A 687 -8.91 -29.63 2.83
C LEU A 687 -8.69 -31.05 2.28
N GLN A 688 -9.68 -31.94 2.42
CA GLN A 688 -9.60 -33.32 1.92
C GLN A 688 -9.37 -33.38 0.41
N ARG A 689 -10.05 -32.53 -0.36
CA ARG A 689 -9.86 -32.45 -1.83
C ARG A 689 -8.70 -31.55 -2.26
N LYS A 690 -7.94 -30.99 -1.31
CA LYS A 690 -6.84 -30.04 -1.54
C LYS A 690 -7.26 -28.83 -2.36
N ALA A 691 -8.45 -28.31 -2.09
CA ALA A 691 -8.93 -27.09 -2.70
C ALA A 691 -8.09 -25.89 -2.26
N PRO A 692 -7.87 -24.89 -3.14
CA PRO A 692 -7.46 -23.58 -2.66
C PRO A 692 -8.56 -23.02 -1.75
N ILE A 693 -8.18 -22.49 -0.59
CA ILE A 693 -9.08 -21.77 0.33
C ILE A 693 -8.66 -20.31 0.27
N GLU A 694 -9.55 -19.44 -0.22
CA GLU A 694 -9.29 -18.00 -0.32
C GLU A 694 -9.68 -17.25 0.97
N ALA A 695 -10.67 -17.75 1.71
CA ALA A 695 -11.10 -17.21 2.99
C ALA A 695 -11.92 -18.24 3.79
N LEU A 696 -11.98 -18.04 5.10
CA LEU A 696 -12.84 -18.79 6.02
C LEU A 696 -13.90 -17.86 6.60
N LEU A 697 -15.17 -18.26 6.51
CA LEU A 697 -16.32 -17.50 6.99
C LEU A 697 -16.84 -18.13 8.27
N ALA A 698 -16.98 -17.34 9.33
CA ALA A 698 -17.70 -17.76 10.52
C ALA A 698 -19.22 -17.84 10.28
N SER A 699 -19.97 -18.33 11.25
CA SER A 699 -21.44 -18.33 11.18
C SER A 699 -21.97 -16.89 11.10
N PRO A 700 -22.76 -16.52 10.07
CA PRO A 700 -23.28 -15.16 9.94
C PRO A 700 -24.32 -14.85 11.02
N ARG A 701 -24.45 -13.57 11.38
CA ARG A 701 -25.55 -13.08 12.24
C ARG A 701 -26.41 -12.09 11.48
N ARG A 702 -27.69 -12.07 11.83
CA ARG A 702 -28.66 -11.10 11.32
C ARG A 702 -29.51 -10.59 12.47
N GLN A 703 -29.82 -9.31 12.42
CA GLN A 703 -30.78 -8.65 13.30
C GLN A 703 -31.66 -7.72 12.47
N VAL A 704 -32.84 -7.41 12.96
CA VAL A 704 -33.76 -6.47 12.33
C VAL A 704 -34.10 -5.39 13.32
N GLU A 705 -33.92 -4.14 12.93
CA GLU A 705 -34.35 -3.00 13.71
C GLU A 705 -35.82 -2.71 13.44
N PRO A 706 -36.66 -2.55 14.47
CA PRO A 706 -38.06 -2.14 14.27
C PRO A 706 -38.19 -0.70 13.75
N PHE A 707 -37.15 0.12 13.93
CA PHE A 707 -37.06 1.48 13.44
C PHE A 707 -36.13 1.51 12.23
N HIS A 708 -36.55 2.15 11.13
CA HIS A 708 -35.82 2.17 9.87
C HIS A 708 -35.84 3.58 9.29
N ARG A 709 -35.20 3.81 8.13
CA ARG A 709 -35.06 5.15 7.51
C ARG A 709 -36.35 5.95 7.43
N LYS A 710 -37.51 5.29 7.31
CA LYS A 710 -38.83 5.92 7.20
C LYS A 710 -39.68 5.84 8.47
N SER A 711 -39.17 5.31 9.57
CA SER A 711 -39.91 5.26 10.84
C SER A 711 -39.95 6.61 11.58
N GLY A 712 -39.35 7.66 11.01
CA GLY A 712 -39.28 9.00 11.63
C GLY A 712 -38.40 9.08 12.88
N GLN A 713 -37.63 8.01 13.17
CA GLN A 713 -36.73 7.94 14.32
C GLN A 713 -35.26 8.03 13.87
N PRO A 714 -34.38 8.63 14.68
CA PRO A 714 -32.96 8.70 14.37
C PRO A 714 -32.34 7.29 14.32
N ALA A 715 -31.31 7.11 13.49
CA ALA A 715 -30.51 5.89 13.48
C ALA A 715 -29.73 5.79 14.80
N LEU A 716 -30.08 4.87 15.70
CA LEU A 716 -29.49 4.79 17.03
C LEU A 716 -28.33 3.79 17.12
N GLY A 717 -28.04 3.00 16.08
CA GLY A 717 -26.95 2.03 16.08
C GLY A 717 -27.15 0.83 17.01
N VAL A 718 -28.35 0.61 17.56
CA VAL A 718 -28.61 -0.42 18.58
C VAL A 718 -28.63 -1.80 17.94
N ALA A 719 -29.43 -1.99 16.89
CA ALA A 719 -29.48 -3.28 16.20
C ALA A 719 -28.14 -3.63 15.53
N LEU A 720 -27.44 -2.63 14.98
CA LEU A 720 -26.12 -2.85 14.37
C LEU A 720 -25.07 -3.25 15.41
N ALA A 721 -24.96 -2.54 16.53
CA ALA A 721 -24.04 -2.88 17.61
C ALA A 721 -24.34 -4.27 18.19
N SER A 722 -25.62 -4.59 18.42
CA SER A 722 -26.04 -5.90 18.92
C SER A 722 -25.71 -7.03 17.93
N CYS A 723 -25.91 -6.81 16.62
CA CYS A 723 -25.59 -7.77 15.57
C CYS A 723 -24.08 -8.04 15.50
N ILE A 724 -23.26 -6.99 15.54
CA ILE A 724 -21.80 -7.10 15.55
C ILE A 724 -21.32 -7.76 16.85
N GLY A 725 -21.85 -7.35 18.01
CA GLY A 725 -21.50 -7.94 19.30
C GLY A 725 -21.80 -9.44 19.37
N ALA A 726 -22.94 -9.89 18.83
CA ALA A 726 -23.27 -11.31 18.72
C ALA A 726 -22.32 -12.07 17.76
N THR A 727 -21.89 -11.41 16.69
CA THR A 727 -20.95 -11.98 15.70
C THR A 727 -19.56 -12.18 16.33
N LEU A 728 -19.04 -11.14 17.00
CA LEU A 728 -17.76 -11.19 17.69
C LEU A 728 -17.78 -12.11 18.91
N GLY A 729 -18.89 -12.12 19.66
CA GLY A 729 -19.08 -13.01 20.82
C GLY A 729 -19.02 -14.49 20.46
N SER A 730 -19.52 -14.86 19.27
CA SER A 730 -19.45 -16.24 18.75
C SER A 730 -18.04 -16.63 18.29
N ALA A 731 -17.17 -15.64 18.04
CA ALA A 731 -15.79 -15.82 17.59
C ALA A 731 -14.75 -15.82 18.74
N ARG A 732 -15.17 -15.57 20.00
CA ARG A 732 -14.30 -15.45 21.20
C ARG A 732 -13.50 -16.70 21.58
N GLY A 733 -13.63 -17.80 20.86
CA GLY A 733 -12.70 -18.95 20.96
C GLY A 733 -11.34 -18.68 20.30
N ASN A 734 -11.25 -17.66 19.44
CA ASN A 734 -10.01 -17.20 18.81
C ASN A 734 -9.63 -15.87 19.46
N ASP A 735 -8.47 -15.80 20.11
CA ASP A 735 -7.89 -14.64 20.82
C ASP A 735 -7.53 -13.45 19.88
N SER A 736 -8.26 -13.28 18.78
CA SER A 736 -7.94 -12.41 17.66
C SER A 736 -8.84 -11.17 17.65
N GLN A 737 -8.26 -10.04 18.02
CA GLN A 737 -8.88 -8.72 17.89
C GLN A 737 -9.30 -8.43 16.44
N VAL A 738 -10.26 -7.52 16.27
CA VAL A 738 -10.70 -7.06 14.94
C VAL A 738 -9.59 -6.21 14.33
N GLY A 739 -8.99 -6.70 13.25
CA GLY A 739 -7.93 -6.00 12.52
C GLY A 739 -8.45 -5.09 11.41
N LEU A 740 -9.65 -5.37 10.89
CA LEU A 740 -10.23 -4.67 9.76
C LEU A 740 -11.76 -4.69 9.84
N VAL A 741 -12.40 -3.55 9.53
CA VAL A 741 -13.85 -3.49 9.32
C VAL A 741 -14.13 -3.21 7.84
N ILE A 742 -14.86 -4.09 7.18
CA ILE A 742 -15.48 -3.81 5.88
C ILE A 742 -16.90 -3.32 6.16
N ALA A 743 -17.10 -2.01 6.06
CA ALA A 743 -18.32 -1.35 6.48
C ALA A 743 -19.25 -1.10 5.29
N GLY A 744 -20.54 -1.43 5.47
CA GLY A 744 -21.62 -1.16 4.51
C GLY A 744 -22.02 0.33 4.42
N LEU A 745 -21.04 1.23 4.53
CA LEU A 745 -21.18 2.66 4.27
C LEU A 745 -21.10 2.95 2.77
N ASN A 746 -21.93 3.88 2.32
CA ASN A 746 -22.10 4.19 0.89
C ASN A 746 -22.20 5.69 0.59
N GLY A 747 -21.94 6.55 1.57
CA GLY A 747 -22.09 8.01 1.46
C GLY A 747 -23.40 8.55 2.03
N ASP A 748 -24.38 7.68 2.30
CA ASP A 748 -25.64 8.09 2.93
C ASP A 748 -25.48 8.49 4.41
N ALA A 749 -26.07 9.63 4.75
CA ALA A 749 -26.03 10.19 6.10
C ALA A 749 -26.68 9.30 7.17
N TYR A 750 -27.79 8.60 6.84
CA TYR A 750 -28.48 7.75 7.82
C TYR A 750 -27.62 6.54 8.21
N ARG A 751 -26.99 5.87 7.24
CA ARG A 751 -26.04 4.76 7.49
C ARG A 751 -24.81 5.23 8.26
N ALA A 752 -24.29 6.41 7.93
CA ALA A 752 -23.16 7.00 8.66
C ALA A 752 -23.49 7.28 10.13
N GLN A 753 -24.69 7.81 10.41
CA GLN A 753 -25.18 8.02 11.78
C GLN A 753 -25.37 6.69 12.53
N ASP A 754 -25.96 5.69 11.87
CA ASP A 754 -26.16 4.36 12.47
C ASP A 754 -24.83 3.72 12.88
N TRP A 755 -23.82 3.79 11.99
CA TRP A 755 -22.47 3.30 12.27
C TRP A 755 -21.78 4.10 13.37
N GLY A 756 -21.86 5.44 13.34
CA GLY A 756 -21.25 6.29 14.36
C GLY A 756 -21.78 6.00 15.77
N HIS A 757 -23.08 5.78 15.91
CA HIS A 757 -23.68 5.38 17.18
C HIS A 757 -23.35 3.93 17.58
N ALA A 758 -23.28 3.00 16.62
CA ALA A 758 -22.86 1.63 16.90
C ALA A 758 -21.40 1.57 17.38
N LEU A 759 -20.51 2.34 16.76
CA LEU A 759 -19.09 2.45 17.12
C LEU A 759 -18.87 2.86 18.58
N ILE A 760 -19.61 3.86 19.07
CA ILE A 760 -19.51 4.31 20.47
C ILE A 760 -19.82 3.15 21.43
N ARG A 761 -20.86 2.37 21.14
CA ARG A 761 -21.25 1.21 21.96
C ARG A 761 -20.21 0.09 21.90
N LEU A 762 -19.81 -0.29 20.69
CA LEU A 762 -18.81 -1.34 20.48
C LEU A 762 -17.48 -1.02 21.15
N ARG A 763 -17.04 0.25 21.11
CA ARG A 763 -15.85 0.72 21.83
C ARG A 763 -16.04 0.74 23.34
N GLY A 764 -17.20 1.19 23.82
CA GLY A 764 -17.55 1.18 25.25
C GLY A 764 -17.58 -0.24 25.85
N GLU A 765 -17.94 -1.24 25.05
CA GLU A 765 -17.94 -2.66 25.42
C GLU A 765 -16.57 -3.35 25.19
N GLY A 766 -15.56 -2.63 24.69
CA GLY A 766 -14.24 -3.18 24.38
C GLY A 766 -14.24 -4.20 23.23
N LEU A 767 -15.26 -4.19 22.37
CA LEU A 767 -15.39 -5.10 21.22
C LEU A 767 -14.67 -4.62 19.97
N LEU A 768 -14.44 -3.30 19.86
CA LEU A 768 -13.73 -2.68 18.74
C LEU A 768 -12.79 -1.60 19.29
N GLU A 769 -11.53 -1.61 18.86
CA GLU A 769 -10.55 -0.60 19.27
C GLU A 769 -10.68 0.70 18.47
N ALA A 770 -10.08 1.77 18.97
CA ALA A 770 -9.94 3.01 18.21
C ALA A 770 -8.86 2.84 17.12
N GLY A 771 -9.10 3.38 15.92
CA GLY A 771 -8.13 3.34 14.83
C GLY A 771 -8.08 2.04 14.03
N VAL A 772 -9.00 1.09 14.25
CA VAL A 772 -9.16 -0.08 13.37
C VAL A 772 -9.43 0.41 11.94
N PRO A 773 -8.63 0.00 10.94
CA PRO A 773 -8.85 0.39 9.55
C PRO A 773 -10.24 -0.01 9.04
N GLU A 774 -10.81 0.83 8.18
CA GLU A 774 -12.12 0.61 7.56
C GLU A 774 -12.00 0.59 6.02
N TRP A 775 -12.64 -0.38 5.37
CA TRP A 775 -12.82 -0.43 3.92
C TRP A 775 -14.29 -0.25 3.56
N TYR A 776 -14.55 0.52 2.50
CA TYR A 776 -15.90 0.82 2.02
C TYR A 776 -16.08 0.27 0.61
N PRO A 777 -16.79 -0.86 0.42
CA PRO A 777 -16.99 -1.41 -0.92
C PRO A 777 -17.68 -0.43 -1.88
N ALA A 778 -18.51 0.47 -1.36
CA ALA A 778 -19.22 1.45 -2.19
C ALA A 778 -18.31 2.54 -2.75
N PHE A 779 -17.12 2.75 -2.17
CA PHE A 779 -16.19 3.77 -2.63
C PHE A 779 -15.68 3.50 -4.06
N PRO A 780 -15.10 2.32 -4.37
CA PRO A 780 -14.65 2.02 -5.73
C PRO A 780 -15.74 1.48 -6.67
N PHE A 781 -16.81 0.88 -6.13
CA PHE A 781 -17.81 0.15 -6.92
C PHE A 781 -19.19 0.82 -7.00
N GLY A 782 -19.43 1.91 -6.27
CA GLY A 782 -20.77 2.45 -6.05
C GLY A 782 -21.62 1.54 -5.14
N GLU A 783 -22.80 2.02 -4.76
CA GLU A 783 -23.78 1.21 -4.05
C GLU A 783 -24.41 0.18 -5.00
N ALA A 784 -24.07 -1.09 -4.80
CA ALA A 784 -24.51 -2.21 -5.63
C ALA A 784 -25.46 -3.17 -4.89
N GLY A 785 -26.18 -2.67 -3.89
CA GLY A 785 -27.31 -3.32 -3.22
C GLY A 785 -26.97 -4.72 -2.69
N ALA A 786 -27.69 -5.73 -3.16
CA ALA A 786 -27.50 -7.13 -2.76
C ALA A 786 -26.09 -7.69 -3.05
N ALA A 787 -25.30 -7.07 -3.94
CA ALA A 787 -23.93 -7.50 -4.22
C ALA A 787 -22.91 -7.08 -3.14
N MET A 788 -23.25 -6.13 -2.26
CA MET A 788 -22.30 -5.51 -1.32
C MET A 788 -21.69 -6.49 -0.31
N GLY A 789 -22.49 -7.43 0.20
CA GLY A 789 -22.03 -8.50 1.10
C GLY A 789 -20.96 -9.39 0.46
N PRO A 790 -21.28 -10.12 -0.63
CA PRO A 790 -20.30 -10.98 -1.29
C PRO A 790 -19.12 -10.22 -1.89
N LEU A 791 -19.30 -8.97 -2.31
CA LEU A 791 -18.22 -8.07 -2.73
C LEU A 791 -17.25 -7.78 -1.56
N GLY A 792 -17.77 -7.50 -0.37
CA GLY A 792 -16.97 -7.34 0.84
C GLY A 792 -16.15 -8.59 1.19
N VAL A 793 -16.74 -9.79 1.00
CA VAL A 793 -16.00 -11.05 1.17
C VAL A 793 -14.87 -11.18 0.14
N ALA A 794 -15.13 -10.82 -1.13
CA ALA A 794 -14.11 -10.83 -2.16
C ALA A 794 -12.95 -9.87 -1.84
N MET A 795 -13.25 -8.65 -1.38
CA MET A 795 -12.23 -7.70 -0.95
C MET A 795 -11.37 -8.24 0.19
N ALA A 796 -11.96 -8.87 1.21
CA ALA A 796 -11.23 -9.49 2.32
C ALA A 796 -10.32 -10.62 1.83
N ALA A 797 -10.87 -11.55 1.04
CA ALA A 797 -10.13 -12.69 0.50
C ALA A 797 -8.94 -12.26 -0.37
N ARG A 798 -9.11 -11.24 -1.23
CA ARG A 798 -7.99 -10.66 -2.00
C ARG A 798 -6.98 -9.95 -1.09
N GLY A 799 -7.46 -9.30 -0.02
CA GLY A 799 -6.66 -8.75 1.07
C GLY A 799 -5.73 -9.75 1.72
N PHE A 800 -6.22 -10.96 1.99
CA PHE A 800 -5.44 -12.06 2.53
C PHE A 800 -4.46 -12.63 1.49
N ALA A 801 -4.96 -12.94 0.29
CA ALA A 801 -4.17 -13.55 -0.77
C ALA A 801 -2.97 -12.68 -1.21
N ARG A 802 -3.11 -11.36 -1.12
CA ARG A 802 -2.04 -10.39 -1.43
C ARG A 802 -1.45 -9.74 -0.17
N ALA A 803 -1.80 -10.22 1.02
CA ALA A 803 -1.27 -9.80 2.32
C ALA A 803 -1.21 -8.27 2.55
N TYR A 804 -2.27 -7.56 2.13
CA TYR A 804 -2.50 -6.15 2.46
C TYR A 804 -3.66 -5.94 3.45
N ALA A 805 -4.39 -7.01 3.80
CA ALA A 805 -5.32 -6.97 4.92
C ALA A 805 -4.53 -6.86 6.25
N PRO A 806 -4.91 -5.96 7.16
CA PRO A 806 -4.35 -5.91 8.50
C PRO A 806 -4.48 -7.27 9.24
N PRO A 807 -3.56 -7.60 10.15
CA PRO A 807 -3.65 -8.83 10.92
C PRO A 807 -4.86 -8.82 11.86
N GLY A 808 -5.45 -9.99 12.11
CA GLY A 808 -6.60 -10.16 13.00
C GLY A 808 -7.87 -10.55 12.25
N THR A 809 -9.01 -10.47 12.94
CA THR A 809 -10.33 -10.80 12.35
C THR A 809 -10.79 -9.67 11.43
N THR A 810 -11.25 -10.00 10.23
CA THR A 810 -11.96 -9.04 9.35
C THR A 810 -13.44 -9.12 9.63
N LEU A 811 -14.03 -8.02 10.09
CA LEU A 811 -15.47 -7.90 10.33
C LEU A 811 -16.14 -7.28 9.10
N LEU A 812 -17.09 -7.98 8.49
CA LEU A 812 -17.99 -7.43 7.47
C LEU A 812 -19.35 -7.15 8.09
N TRP A 813 -19.92 -5.96 7.83
CA TRP A 813 -21.33 -5.69 8.10
C TRP A 813 -22.03 -5.00 6.94
N VAL A 814 -23.31 -5.30 6.75
CA VAL A 814 -24.17 -4.66 5.75
C VAL A 814 -25.50 -4.28 6.40
N GLY A 815 -25.98 -3.07 6.11
CA GLY A 815 -27.31 -2.59 6.48
C GLY A 815 -28.27 -2.56 5.28
N SER A 816 -29.56 -2.64 5.57
CA SER A 816 -30.66 -2.41 4.64
C SER A 816 -31.51 -1.22 5.08
N ASP A 817 -32.14 -0.55 4.11
CA ASP A 817 -33.13 0.52 4.34
C ASP A 817 -34.42 0.00 5.02
N THR A 818 -34.64 -1.32 5.09
CA THR A 818 -35.76 -1.95 5.81
C THR A 818 -35.44 -2.30 7.26
N GLY A 819 -34.28 -1.89 7.79
CA GLY A 819 -33.87 -2.12 9.17
C GLY A 819 -33.09 -3.42 9.39
N GLU A 820 -32.92 -4.26 8.36
CA GLU A 820 -32.06 -5.45 8.50
C GLU A 820 -30.58 -5.07 8.64
N ARG A 821 -29.88 -5.79 9.50
CA ARG A 821 -28.44 -5.70 9.75
C ARG A 821 -27.86 -7.10 9.68
N GLY A 822 -26.81 -7.27 8.90
CA GLY A 822 -26.05 -8.51 8.80
C GLY A 822 -24.60 -8.29 9.15
N ALA A 823 -23.99 -9.24 9.85
CA ALA A 823 -22.57 -9.22 10.19
C ALA A 823 -21.93 -10.61 10.06
N LEU A 824 -20.64 -10.63 9.71
CA LEU A 824 -19.84 -11.82 9.44
C LEU A 824 -18.37 -11.59 9.80
N CYS A 825 -17.76 -12.55 10.50
CA CYS A 825 -16.30 -12.60 10.63
C CYS A 825 -15.69 -13.40 9.49
N ILE A 826 -14.62 -12.86 8.91
CA ILE A 826 -13.85 -13.43 7.81
C ILE A 826 -12.41 -13.57 8.29
N HIS A 827 -11.83 -14.74 8.06
CA HIS A 827 -10.47 -15.07 8.47
C HIS A 827 -9.62 -15.45 7.26
N ALA A 828 -8.33 -15.09 7.34
CA ALA A 828 -7.34 -15.57 6.40
C ALA A 828 -7.23 -17.11 6.47
N PRO A 829 -7.02 -17.80 5.33
CA PRO A 829 -6.78 -19.24 5.34
C PRO A 829 -5.47 -19.55 6.08
N SER A 830 -5.45 -20.64 6.85
CA SER A 830 -4.19 -21.23 7.31
C SER A 830 -3.42 -21.74 6.10
N VAL A 831 -2.17 -21.30 5.91
CA VAL A 831 -1.32 -21.82 4.83
C VAL A 831 -1.02 -23.29 5.12
N LEU A 832 -1.76 -24.21 4.50
CA LEU A 832 -1.32 -25.60 4.36
C LEU A 832 -0.12 -25.59 3.41
N HIS A 833 1.08 -25.78 3.95
CA HIS A 833 2.26 -26.05 3.10
C HIS A 833 2.05 -27.41 2.44
N SER A 834 2.02 -27.43 1.10
CA SER A 834 2.32 -28.63 0.31
C SER A 834 3.81 -28.79 0.14
#